data_AF-A0A0D2LVR7-F1
#
_entry.id   AF-A0A0D2LVR7-F1
#
_cell.length_a   1.000
_cell.length_b   1.000
_cell.length_c   1.000
_cell.angle_alpha   90.00
_cell.angle_beta   90.00
_cell.angle_gamma   90.00
#
_symmetry.space_group_name_H-M   'P 1'
#
loop_
_entity.id
_entity.type
_entity.pdbx_description
1 polymer ?
#
loop_
_entity_poly.entity_id
_entity_poly.type
_entity_poly.pdbx_seq_one_letter_code
_entity_poly.pdbx_strand_id
1 'polypeptide(L)'
;MLNLRKRRSGKEKALSSEPSPINTVDNSPPDDTDVHDSNNVPSNILAFRTITSMLSHIQFNKKFEIQRTTYDALETNDPRRKEIKICSAFAILAVMDAEVIAAVAKPTQRVTEVIESSSAESTSAAKSKGFFGPFTHCFAFGKNPERDDPEPPQKISLNTVKYELCPELKGGTSDEAIKGYTDLYWKRPSLVRHLFILTRLFTMNNESDPNADTNHTTRIFCYVAGTCFPKMLRRFRNKPVSIPYYNALTDIKADDLEFIPSVTQIPIADTGIESERQLLKSFVLPTAGQLGISTPCIIEQAKLAADGKPFQLYTKDTYKEFHKLFVYVLTSFRNSLEFLKANKCTTDGALIPETFKNARLAVALMAFALLKLVESNALRMHLKLIKASLIFGIKKYQHDATPKPDDELDDELDDDELDDELQAVKPYVRKAGIASDLVTNYLDWLKLLATHFDAIQLIIRFVNGTYFKGTIISTKLLAIPPIMITKPVASVTPVHGQAPRQLSQMPWHELFADSGVFPLTGNETNAKIYDFLSETVGAAGAIDWAIKRWGERVPMRSGTRKLLQDVRPNRSEKVVDELITVLTDLKVERLPSPIDRAVTVKLLLDQLELIKKASPWVEPASETAACTEILRLFKELQADILVFRTLAAPQFKGTLHCEACLASFMCPDVQNSKVKPIWQGLAGFRSNIGVSKLCCPVCLKLLTLLNPSAIVKGSHNTITACSLPPWLPAHIVDSMNEYFAAQLKEALDQIMQDPDSGRGRTKSTGSHRLSQDSADGAGGFLPAFTNIQYNAVIDIGRTINIITKK
;
A
#
# COMPACT_ATOMS: atom_id res chain seq x y z
N MET A 1 -35.13 -25.84 -15.28
CA MET A 1 -36.39 -26.56 -15.53
C MET A 1 -36.45 -27.78 -14.63
N LEU A 2 -37.63 -27.98 -14.04
CA LEU A 2 -38.07 -28.94 -13.02
C LEU A 2 -37.29 -30.26 -12.85
N ASN A 3 -37.01 -30.62 -11.58
CA ASN A 3 -37.49 -31.90 -11.03
C ASN A 3 -37.56 -31.94 -9.48
N LEU A 4 -38.82 -31.78 -9.04
CA LEU A 4 -39.58 -32.40 -7.95
C LEU A 4 -38.91 -33.02 -6.70
N ARG A 5 -39.26 -32.38 -5.58
CA ARG A 5 -39.39 -32.86 -4.19
C ARG A 5 -40.19 -34.17 -4.08
N LYS A 6 -39.74 -35.09 -3.22
CA LYS A 6 -40.58 -36.14 -2.62
C LYS A 6 -40.48 -36.13 -1.10
N ARG A 7 -41.67 -36.04 -0.49
CA ARG A 7 -41.97 -35.99 0.95
C ARG A 7 -41.53 -37.28 1.67
N ARG A 8 -41.05 -37.15 2.92
CA ARG A 8 -41.21 -38.18 3.96
C ARG A 8 -41.86 -37.52 5.18
N SER A 9 -43.09 -37.95 5.45
CA SER A 9 -43.85 -37.67 6.67
C SER A 9 -43.51 -38.75 7.71
N GLY A 10 -42.79 -38.38 8.76
CA GLY A 10 -42.63 -39.19 9.97
C GLY A 10 -43.49 -38.59 11.09
N LYS A 11 -44.45 -39.36 11.58
CA LYS A 11 -45.24 -39.09 12.78
C LYS A 11 -44.31 -39.19 14.00
N GLU A 12 -44.19 -38.12 14.78
CA GLU A 12 -43.69 -38.19 16.16
C GLU A 12 -44.82 -37.88 17.14
N LYS A 13 -44.90 -38.72 18.18
CA LYS A 13 -45.87 -38.70 19.26
C LYS A 13 -45.61 -37.50 20.17
N ALA A 14 -46.66 -36.76 20.48
CA ALA A 14 -46.66 -35.78 21.56
C ALA A 14 -46.53 -36.49 22.91
N LEU A 15 -45.47 -36.19 23.65
CA LEU A 15 -45.42 -36.30 25.10
C LEU A 15 -45.50 -34.86 25.65
N SER A 16 -46.56 -34.59 26.40
CA SER A 16 -46.78 -33.34 27.13
C SER A 16 -45.88 -33.28 28.36
N SER A 17 -45.01 -32.28 28.41
CA SER A 17 -44.42 -31.78 29.65
C SER A 17 -44.70 -30.27 29.73
N GLU A 18 -45.39 -29.88 30.78
CA GLU A 18 -45.74 -28.50 31.12
C GLU A 18 -44.50 -27.60 31.23
N PRO A 19 -44.54 -26.35 30.74
CA PRO A 19 -43.50 -25.37 31.01
C PRO A 19 -43.77 -24.61 32.32
N SER A 20 -42.78 -24.60 33.20
CA SER A 20 -42.69 -23.73 34.38
C SER A 20 -42.80 -22.24 34.01
N PRO A 21 -43.31 -21.38 34.91
CA PRO A 21 -43.58 -19.98 34.60
C PRO A 21 -42.30 -19.19 34.31
N ILE A 22 -42.30 -18.52 33.16
CA ILE A 22 -41.31 -17.54 32.73
C ILE A 22 -41.40 -16.34 33.67
N ASN A 23 -40.32 -16.06 34.39
CA ASN A 23 -40.13 -14.79 35.09
C ASN A 23 -40.21 -13.65 34.08
N THR A 24 -41.17 -12.75 34.28
CA THR A 24 -41.29 -11.50 33.54
C THR A 24 -40.04 -10.67 33.76
N VAL A 25 -39.18 -10.62 32.74
CA VAL A 25 -38.08 -9.66 32.64
C VAL A 25 -38.72 -8.28 32.49
N ASP A 26 -38.38 -7.41 33.44
CA ASP A 26 -38.77 -6.01 33.48
C ASP A 26 -38.22 -5.29 32.24
N ASN A 27 -39.12 -5.00 31.28
CA ASN A 27 -38.83 -4.25 30.05
C ASN A 27 -38.87 -2.74 30.29
N SER A 28 -38.26 -2.28 31.37
CA SER A 28 -37.97 -0.86 31.54
C SER A 28 -36.90 -0.48 30.50
N PRO A 29 -37.13 0.50 29.61
CA PRO A 29 -36.11 0.97 28.69
C PRO A 29 -34.88 1.43 29.50
N PRO A 30 -33.67 1.00 29.13
CA PRO A 30 -32.47 1.37 29.87
C PRO A 30 -32.37 2.89 29.96
N ASP A 31 -32.12 3.38 31.17
CA ASP A 31 -31.97 4.79 31.48
C ASP A 31 -30.74 5.33 30.72
N ASP A 32 -30.97 6.10 29.65
CA ASP A 32 -29.98 6.70 28.73
C ASP A 32 -29.02 7.72 29.41
N THR A 33 -29.01 7.79 30.74
CA THR A 33 -28.19 8.71 31.53
C THR A 33 -26.84 8.15 31.94
N ASP A 34 -26.53 6.89 31.59
CA ASP A 34 -25.21 6.31 31.79
C ASP A 34 -24.24 6.92 30.77
N VAL A 35 -23.71 8.09 31.12
CA VAL A 35 -22.64 8.79 30.42
C VAL A 35 -21.41 7.89 30.52
N HIS A 36 -21.34 6.91 29.62
CA HIS A 36 -20.18 6.06 29.43
C HIS A 36 -18.94 6.95 29.47
N ASP A 37 -18.06 6.69 30.45
CA ASP A 37 -16.79 7.38 30.59
C ASP A 37 -16.08 7.32 29.23
N SER A 38 -16.13 8.44 28.51
CA SER A 38 -15.97 8.43 27.06
C SER A 38 -14.54 8.20 26.59
N ASN A 39 -13.68 7.83 27.55
CA ASN A 39 -12.28 7.51 27.43
C ASN A 39 -12.03 6.00 27.38
N ASN A 40 -13.01 5.15 27.73
CA ASN A 40 -12.82 3.70 27.71
C ASN A 40 -13.13 3.12 26.32
N VAL A 41 -12.14 2.44 25.74
CA VAL A 41 -12.31 1.67 24.50
C VAL A 41 -13.17 0.44 24.80
N PRO A 42 -14.26 0.19 24.06
CA PRO A 42 -15.08 -1.01 24.24
C PRO A 42 -14.25 -2.31 24.22
N SER A 43 -14.59 -3.26 25.11
CA SER A 43 -13.87 -4.53 25.24
C SER A 43 -13.82 -5.33 23.94
N ASN A 44 -14.91 -5.33 23.17
CA ASN A 44 -14.96 -5.99 21.86
C ASN A 44 -14.02 -5.33 20.81
N ILE A 45 -13.74 -4.03 20.91
CA ILE A 45 -12.71 -3.37 20.07
C ILE A 45 -11.31 -3.75 20.54
N LEU A 46 -11.09 -3.86 21.85
CA LEU A 46 -9.81 -4.33 22.40
C LEU A 46 -9.52 -5.78 21.95
N ALA A 47 -10.54 -6.64 21.94
CA ALA A 47 -10.47 -7.98 21.37
C ALA A 47 -10.09 -7.96 19.89
N PHE A 48 -10.78 -7.11 19.10
CA PHE A 48 -10.51 -6.96 17.68
C PHE A 48 -9.05 -6.57 17.39
N ARG A 49 -8.49 -5.62 18.18
CA ARG A 49 -7.09 -5.22 18.07
C ARG A 49 -6.14 -6.38 18.37
N THR A 50 -6.44 -7.21 19.36
CA THR A 50 -5.64 -8.41 19.67
C THR A 50 -5.71 -9.41 18.53
N ILE A 51 -6.91 -9.72 18.02
CA ILE A 51 -7.13 -10.66 16.92
C ILE A 51 -6.37 -10.23 15.66
N THR A 52 -6.52 -8.97 15.23
CA THR A 52 -5.85 -8.49 14.01
C THR A 52 -4.34 -8.35 14.18
N SER A 53 -3.85 -8.00 15.37
CA SER A 53 -2.41 -8.04 15.65
C SER A 53 -1.87 -9.46 15.52
N MET A 54 -2.51 -10.45 16.14
CA MET A 54 -2.12 -11.85 16.01
C MET A 54 -2.13 -12.30 14.55
N LEU A 55 -3.22 -12.04 13.82
CA LEU A 55 -3.32 -12.35 12.39
C LEU A 55 -2.23 -11.69 11.56
N SER A 56 -1.86 -10.44 11.86
CA SER A 56 -0.81 -9.73 11.14
C SER A 56 0.57 -10.33 11.32
N HIS A 57 0.79 -11.03 12.42
CA HIS A 57 2.02 -11.74 12.69
C HIS A 57 2.02 -13.16 12.12
N ILE A 58 0.86 -13.84 12.19
CA ILE A 58 0.67 -15.24 11.85
C ILE A 58 0.43 -15.48 10.34
N GLN A 59 0.06 -14.45 9.57
CA GLN A 59 -0.34 -14.53 8.15
C GLN A 59 0.17 -15.75 7.38
N PHE A 60 -0.75 -16.69 7.16
CA PHE A 60 -0.51 -17.94 6.46
C PHE A 60 -0.45 -17.76 4.94
N ASN A 61 0.17 -18.74 4.27
CA ASN A 61 0.16 -18.93 2.82
C ASN A 61 -1.25 -19.09 2.22
N LYS A 62 -2.27 -19.27 3.05
CA LYS A 62 -3.66 -19.31 2.60
C LYS A 62 -4.07 -17.90 2.21
N LYS A 63 -4.15 -17.65 0.90
CA LYS A 63 -4.78 -16.43 0.39
C LYS A 63 -6.15 -16.35 1.02
N PHE A 64 -6.47 -15.20 1.63
CA PHE A 64 -7.87 -14.87 1.88
C PHE A 64 -8.58 -15.08 0.55
N GLU A 65 -9.56 -15.97 0.51
CA GLU A 65 -10.38 -16.12 -0.66
C GLU A 65 -11.01 -14.74 -0.87
N ILE A 66 -10.44 -14.00 -1.83
CA ILE A 66 -11.00 -12.74 -2.28
C ILE A 66 -12.34 -13.17 -2.85
N GLN A 67 -13.40 -13.04 -2.04
CA GLN A 67 -14.76 -13.09 -2.55
C GLN A 67 -14.75 -12.15 -3.74
N ARG A 68 -15.04 -12.69 -4.94
CA ARG A 68 -15.05 -11.89 -6.18
C ARG A 68 -15.76 -10.60 -5.84
N THR A 69 -15.01 -9.50 -5.89
CA THR A 69 -15.55 -8.26 -5.38
C THR A 69 -16.75 -7.90 -6.22
N THR A 70 -17.69 -7.19 -5.62
CA THR A 70 -18.80 -6.56 -6.36
C THR A 70 -18.28 -5.79 -7.57
N TYR A 71 -17.06 -5.22 -7.49
CA TYR A 71 -16.35 -4.56 -8.59
C TYR A 71 -16.09 -5.45 -9.80
N ASP A 72 -15.56 -6.67 -9.59
CA ASP A 72 -15.26 -7.61 -10.68
C ASP A 72 -16.54 -8.14 -11.36
N ALA A 73 -17.65 -8.12 -10.64
CA ALA A 73 -18.97 -8.46 -11.16
C ALA A 73 -19.64 -7.30 -11.92
N LEU A 74 -19.13 -6.07 -11.83
CA LEU A 74 -19.67 -4.95 -12.57
C LEU A 74 -19.33 -5.05 -14.05
N GLU A 75 -20.31 -4.76 -14.89
CA GLU A 75 -20.06 -4.54 -16.31
C GLU A 75 -19.05 -3.42 -16.51
N THR A 76 -18.27 -3.52 -17.57
CA THR A 76 -17.24 -2.55 -17.95
C THR A 76 -17.76 -1.12 -18.06
N ASN A 77 -19.01 -0.97 -18.47
CA ASN A 77 -19.69 0.31 -18.64
C ASN A 77 -20.48 0.79 -17.41
N ASP A 78 -20.48 0.04 -16.30
CA ASP A 78 -21.22 0.43 -15.09
C ASP A 78 -20.69 1.79 -14.56
N PRO A 79 -21.57 2.79 -14.32
CA PRO A 79 -21.15 4.11 -13.84
C PRO A 79 -20.43 4.05 -12.48
N ARG A 80 -20.75 3.07 -11.62
CA ARG A 80 -20.08 2.88 -10.32
C ARG A 80 -18.64 2.41 -10.50
N ARG A 81 -18.37 1.58 -11.51
CA ARG A 81 -17.00 1.15 -11.86
C ARG A 81 -16.15 2.34 -12.29
N LYS A 82 -16.72 3.24 -13.10
CA LYS A 82 -16.07 4.49 -13.52
C LYS A 82 -15.81 5.41 -12.32
N GLU A 83 -16.81 5.61 -11.46
CA GLU A 83 -16.71 6.42 -10.25
C GLU A 83 -15.56 5.94 -9.34
N ILE A 84 -15.46 4.63 -9.09
CA ILE A 84 -14.38 4.06 -8.27
C ILE A 84 -13.02 4.26 -8.90
N LYS A 85 -12.89 4.12 -10.22
CA LYS A 85 -11.61 4.41 -10.90
C LYS A 85 -11.19 5.86 -10.70
N ILE A 86 -12.13 6.80 -10.80
CA ILE A 86 -11.88 8.24 -10.60
C ILE A 86 -11.49 8.51 -9.15
N CYS A 87 -12.24 7.98 -8.18
CA CYS A 87 -11.93 8.11 -6.76
C CYS A 87 -10.56 7.50 -6.43
N SER A 88 -10.24 6.30 -6.96
CA SER A 88 -8.91 5.69 -6.79
C SER A 88 -7.81 6.52 -7.45
N ALA A 89 -8.03 7.09 -8.63
CA ALA A 89 -7.06 7.98 -9.27
C ALA A 89 -6.78 9.22 -8.41
N PHE A 90 -7.82 9.86 -7.87
CA PHE A 90 -7.65 10.98 -6.93
C PHE A 90 -6.90 10.56 -5.67
N ALA A 91 -7.24 9.39 -5.12
CA ALA A 91 -6.55 8.85 -3.95
C ALA A 91 -5.07 8.56 -4.24
N ILE A 92 -4.74 7.98 -5.41
CA ILE A 92 -3.36 7.74 -5.86
C ILE A 92 -2.60 9.07 -5.94
N LEU A 93 -3.17 10.08 -6.58
CA LEU A 93 -2.52 11.38 -6.72
C LEU A 93 -2.32 12.09 -5.39
N ALA A 94 -3.25 11.94 -4.46
CA ALA A 94 -3.14 12.54 -3.14
C ALA A 94 -1.96 11.98 -2.31
N VAL A 95 -1.44 10.80 -2.64
CA VAL A 95 -0.31 10.21 -1.91
C VAL A 95 1.01 10.81 -2.39
N MET A 96 1.69 11.51 -1.49
CA MET A 96 3.03 12.08 -1.75
C MET A 96 4.16 11.07 -1.46
N ASP A 97 4.10 10.38 -0.30
CA ASP A 97 5.14 9.43 0.16
C ASP A 97 4.57 8.04 0.51
N ALA A 98 4.32 7.78 1.80
CA ALA A 98 3.97 6.47 2.39
C ALA A 98 2.47 6.32 2.68
N GLU A 99 1.68 7.35 2.39
CA GLU A 99 0.30 7.44 2.87
C GLU A 99 -0.65 6.48 2.15
N VAL A 100 -1.66 6.02 2.88
CA VAL A 100 -2.86 5.40 2.29
C VAL A 100 -3.99 6.40 2.40
N ILE A 101 -4.62 6.65 1.26
CA ILE A 101 -5.69 7.62 1.14
C ILE A 101 -6.90 6.91 0.55
N ALA A 102 -8.06 7.17 1.12
CA ALA A 102 -9.33 6.75 0.59
C ALA A 102 -10.12 8.00 0.18
N ALA A 103 -10.84 7.90 -0.94
CA ALA A 103 -11.61 8.98 -1.54
C ALA A 103 -13.02 8.48 -1.89
N VAL A 104 -14.02 9.31 -1.64
CA VAL A 104 -15.43 9.07 -1.99
C VAL A 104 -15.97 10.25 -2.76
N ALA A 105 -16.85 10.01 -3.72
CA ALA A 105 -17.45 11.07 -4.53
C ALA A 105 -18.92 11.30 -4.17
N LYS A 106 -19.32 12.57 -4.26
CA LYS A 106 -20.72 13.00 -4.29
C LYS A 106 -21.02 13.50 -5.70
N PRO A 107 -21.79 12.74 -6.50
CA PRO A 107 -22.26 13.22 -7.79
C PRO A 107 -23.42 14.18 -7.56
N THR A 108 -23.14 15.47 -7.68
CA THR A 108 -24.13 16.54 -7.52
C THR A 108 -24.62 17.03 -8.87
N GLN A 109 -25.93 16.94 -9.12
CA GLN A 109 -26.56 17.49 -10.32
C GLN A 109 -26.83 19.00 -10.23
N ARG A 110 -26.60 19.64 -9.07
CA ARG A 110 -26.69 21.09 -8.84
C ARG A 110 -26.26 21.35 -7.38
N VAL A 111 -25.59 22.48 -7.16
CA VAL A 111 -25.28 23.14 -5.86
C VAL A 111 -23.89 22.91 -5.25
N THR A 112 -23.19 24.05 -5.14
CA THR A 112 -22.06 24.41 -4.28
C THR A 112 -22.44 24.37 -2.80
N GLU A 113 -21.66 23.69 -1.95
CA GLU A 113 -21.61 24.01 -0.52
C GLU A 113 -20.18 23.93 0.00
N VAL A 114 -19.63 25.12 0.27
CA VAL A 114 -18.60 25.31 1.27
C VAL A 114 -19.30 25.08 2.60
N ILE A 115 -19.01 23.96 3.26
CA ILE A 115 -19.37 23.83 4.66
C ILE A 115 -18.51 24.87 5.38
N GLU A 116 -19.10 25.80 6.11
CA GLU A 116 -18.40 26.59 7.11
C GLU A 116 -19.13 26.28 8.41
N SER A 117 -18.51 25.49 9.28
CA SER A 117 -18.97 25.30 10.65
C SER A 117 -18.37 26.44 11.47
N SER A 118 -19.05 27.59 11.52
CA SER A 118 -18.75 28.61 12.52
C SER A 118 -19.33 28.14 13.86
N SER A 119 -18.45 27.93 14.85
CA SER A 119 -18.90 27.91 16.24
C SER A 119 -19.53 29.27 16.52
N ALA A 120 -20.78 29.25 17.00
CA ALA A 120 -21.53 30.43 17.34
C ALA A 120 -20.77 31.28 18.38
N GLU A 121 -20.39 32.49 17.97
CA GLU A 121 -20.45 33.72 18.78
C GLU A 121 -20.04 34.91 17.89
N SER A 122 -20.97 35.39 17.06
CA SER A 122 -21.12 36.84 16.80
C SER A 122 -22.40 37.13 16.02
N THR A 123 -23.21 38.00 16.61
CA THR A 123 -24.40 38.59 16.03
C THR A 123 -24.04 39.59 14.93
N SER A 124 -24.29 39.28 13.65
CA SER A 124 -24.97 40.20 12.71
C SER A 124 -25.29 39.48 11.40
N ALA A 125 -26.58 39.42 11.08
CA ALA A 125 -27.10 38.77 9.89
C ALA A 125 -26.95 39.67 8.66
N ALA A 126 -25.95 39.41 7.82
CA ALA A 126 -25.95 39.86 6.43
C ALA A 126 -26.38 38.68 5.54
N LYS A 127 -27.61 38.74 5.02
CA LYS A 127 -28.13 37.77 4.04
C LYS A 127 -27.31 37.86 2.74
N SER A 128 -26.39 36.93 2.50
CA SER A 128 -25.77 36.80 1.19
C SER A 128 -26.83 36.32 0.19
N LYS A 129 -27.07 37.10 -0.86
CA LYS A 129 -27.98 36.70 -1.95
C LYS A 129 -27.34 35.53 -2.70
N GLY A 130 -28.02 34.39 -2.67
CA GLY A 130 -27.60 33.15 -3.32
C GLY A 130 -27.36 33.36 -4.82
N PHE A 131 -26.10 33.25 -5.24
CA PHE A 131 -25.71 33.14 -6.64
C PHE A 131 -25.94 31.69 -7.06
N PHE A 132 -26.84 31.46 -8.02
CA PHE A 132 -27.04 30.13 -8.62
C PHE A 132 -25.78 29.77 -9.43
N GLY A 133 -24.84 29.08 -8.78
CA GLY A 133 -23.56 28.67 -9.37
C GLY A 133 -23.63 27.33 -10.13
N PRO A 134 -22.66 27.10 -11.03
CA PRO A 134 -22.56 25.92 -11.90
C PRO A 134 -22.35 24.60 -11.13
N PHE A 135 -22.53 23.47 -11.83
CA PHE A 135 -22.39 22.11 -11.31
C PHE A 135 -21.02 21.89 -10.63
N THR A 136 -21.00 21.15 -9.52
CA THR A 136 -19.77 20.84 -8.76
C THR A 136 -19.69 19.33 -8.51
N HIS A 137 -18.48 18.76 -8.48
CA HIS A 137 -18.24 17.42 -7.93
C HIS A 137 -17.46 17.56 -6.64
N CYS A 138 -17.85 16.85 -5.59
CA CYS A 138 -17.17 16.89 -4.30
C CYS A 138 -16.54 15.53 -3.98
N PHE A 139 -15.28 15.54 -3.57
CA PHE A 139 -14.54 14.37 -3.12
C PHE A 139 -14.20 14.53 -1.63
N ALA A 140 -14.42 13.49 -0.83
CA ALA A 140 -13.96 13.46 0.56
C ALA A 140 -12.81 12.47 0.72
N PHE A 141 -11.75 12.86 1.44
CA PHE A 141 -10.53 12.08 1.62
C PHE A 141 -10.32 11.69 3.08
N GLY A 142 -9.82 10.49 3.35
CA GLY A 142 -9.25 10.10 4.65
C GLY A 142 -7.80 9.65 4.49
N LYS A 143 -6.91 10.05 5.40
CA LYS A 143 -5.47 9.67 5.45
C LYS A 143 -5.22 8.76 6.64
N ASN A 144 -4.53 7.63 6.44
CA ASN A 144 -4.02 6.83 7.56
C ASN A 144 -2.92 7.61 8.32
N PRO A 145 -2.94 7.65 9.66
CA PRO A 145 -1.86 8.26 10.42
C PRO A 145 -0.54 7.53 10.15
N GLU A 146 0.57 8.27 10.13
CA GLU A 146 1.90 7.69 10.05
C GLU A 146 2.22 6.96 11.37
N ARG A 147 2.89 5.81 11.27
CA ARG A 147 3.11 4.90 12.42
C ARG A 147 3.92 5.56 13.53
N ASP A 148 4.85 6.42 13.15
CA ASP A 148 5.88 6.98 14.03
C ASP A 148 5.72 8.49 14.23
N ASP A 149 4.56 9.07 13.89
CA ASP A 149 4.30 10.49 14.12
C ASP A 149 4.22 10.78 15.63
N PRO A 150 5.20 11.51 16.21
CA PRO A 150 5.31 11.65 17.67
C PRO A 150 4.18 12.50 18.27
N GLU A 151 3.48 13.28 17.45
CA GLU A 151 2.43 14.19 17.88
C GLU A 151 1.03 13.62 17.57
N PRO A 152 0.19 13.38 18.60
CA PRO A 152 -1.20 13.04 18.34
C PRO A 152 -1.87 14.24 17.63
N PRO A 153 -2.59 14.05 16.52
CA PRO A 153 -3.28 15.13 15.85
C PRO A 153 -4.17 15.90 16.83
N GLN A 154 -4.09 17.23 16.77
CA GLN A 154 -4.89 18.12 17.60
C GLN A 154 -6.39 17.83 17.44
N LYS A 155 -7.13 18.06 18.54
CA LYS A 155 -8.57 17.87 18.77
C LYS A 155 -9.43 17.81 17.49
N ILE A 156 -10.30 16.79 17.43
CA ILE A 156 -11.29 16.59 16.35
C ILE A 156 -12.05 17.89 16.11
N SER A 157 -11.81 18.51 14.97
CA SER A 157 -12.64 19.60 14.50
C SER A 157 -13.02 19.36 13.04
N LEU A 158 -14.32 19.28 12.79
CA LEU A 158 -14.92 19.47 11.47
C LEU A 158 -14.90 20.94 11.05
N ASN A 159 -13.84 21.64 11.40
CA ASN A 159 -13.54 22.84 10.66
C ASN A 159 -13.24 22.34 9.27
N THR A 160 -14.10 22.68 8.32
CA THR A 160 -13.64 22.89 6.95
C THR A 160 -12.34 23.61 7.10
N VAL A 161 -11.25 22.94 6.75
CA VAL A 161 -9.93 23.53 6.85
C VAL A 161 -10.04 24.74 5.95
N LYS A 162 -10.26 25.92 6.56
CA LYS A 162 -10.18 27.18 5.85
C LYS A 162 -8.79 27.12 5.28
N TYR A 163 -8.72 27.05 3.95
CA TYR A 163 -7.44 27.03 3.27
C TYR A 163 -6.75 28.31 3.74
N GLU A 164 -5.83 28.21 4.70
CA GLU A 164 -4.94 29.29 5.01
C GLU A 164 -4.14 29.48 3.74
N LEU A 165 -4.57 30.46 2.96
CA LEU A 165 -3.90 30.89 1.75
C LEU A 165 -2.47 31.18 2.17
N CYS A 166 -1.55 30.39 1.62
CA CYS A 166 -0.15 30.58 1.91
C CYS A 166 0.20 32.04 1.62
N PRO A 167 0.82 32.78 2.56
CA PRO A 167 1.17 34.18 2.35
C PRO A 167 2.05 34.40 1.11
N GLU A 168 2.71 33.34 0.62
CA GLU A 168 3.52 33.33 -0.60
C GLU A 168 2.70 33.28 -1.90
N LEU A 169 1.42 32.86 -1.87
CA LEU A 169 0.49 33.02 -3.00
C LEU A 169 -0.02 34.48 -3.03
N LYS A 170 0.89 35.41 -3.32
CA LYS A 170 0.60 36.83 -3.54
C LYS A 170 -0.33 36.96 -4.76
N GLY A 171 -1.64 36.87 -4.54
CA GLY A 171 -2.65 36.81 -5.61
C GLY A 171 -3.89 35.95 -5.29
N GLY A 172 -3.89 35.22 -4.18
CA GLY A 172 -5.06 34.46 -3.72
C GLY A 172 -5.25 33.12 -4.44
N THR A 173 -6.50 32.69 -4.63
CA THR A 173 -6.90 31.43 -5.26
C THR A 173 -6.95 31.47 -6.79
N SER A 174 -6.34 32.49 -7.42
CA SER A 174 -6.37 32.66 -8.87
C SER A 174 -5.58 31.59 -9.60
N ASP A 175 -5.95 31.33 -10.85
CA ASP A 175 -5.25 30.33 -11.68
C ASP A 175 -3.82 30.77 -11.98
N GLU A 176 -3.59 32.08 -12.11
CA GLU A 176 -2.26 32.67 -12.28
C GLU A 176 -1.36 32.43 -11.07
N ALA A 177 -1.92 32.51 -9.85
CA ALA A 177 -1.15 32.25 -8.63
C ALA A 177 -0.76 30.77 -8.53
N ILE A 178 -1.66 29.84 -8.90
CA ILE A 178 -1.36 28.41 -8.92
C ILE A 178 -0.34 28.08 -10.02
N LYS A 179 -0.48 28.65 -11.23
CA LYS A 179 0.51 28.52 -12.31
C LYS A 179 1.88 29.04 -11.87
N GLY A 180 1.92 30.23 -11.27
CA GLY A 180 3.13 30.82 -10.72
C GLY A 180 3.77 29.94 -9.64
N TYR A 181 2.96 29.36 -8.76
CA TYR A 181 3.45 28.40 -7.77
C TYR A 181 4.06 27.16 -8.45
N THR A 182 3.32 26.46 -9.32
CA THR A 182 3.83 25.24 -9.94
C THR A 182 5.07 25.46 -10.81
N ASP A 183 5.17 26.64 -11.43
CA ASP A 183 6.19 26.95 -12.43
C ASP A 183 7.43 27.62 -11.80
N LEU A 184 7.27 28.42 -10.74
CA LEU A 184 8.34 29.26 -10.15
C LEU A 184 8.69 28.92 -8.69
N TYR A 185 7.81 28.29 -7.91
CA TYR A 185 8.02 28.07 -6.48
C TYR A 185 7.78 26.62 -6.05
N TRP A 186 8.79 25.97 -5.47
CA TRP A 186 8.63 24.62 -4.97
C TRP A 186 8.91 24.56 -3.48
N LYS A 187 7.82 24.39 -2.73
CA LYS A 187 7.86 23.90 -1.36
C LYS A 187 7.02 22.64 -1.32
N ARG A 188 7.48 21.61 -0.59
CA ARG A 188 6.67 20.42 -0.41
C ARG A 188 5.32 20.83 0.21
N PRO A 189 4.18 20.60 -0.48
CA PRO A 189 2.89 21.03 0.03
C PRO A 189 2.46 20.14 1.19
N SER A 190 1.67 20.67 2.13
CA SER A 190 0.87 19.83 3.03
C SER A 190 -0.20 19.08 2.23
N LEU A 191 -0.77 18.00 2.76
CA LEU A 191 -1.82 17.24 2.06
C LEU A 191 -3.00 18.13 1.63
N VAL A 192 -3.47 19.02 2.52
CA VAL A 192 -4.57 19.96 2.22
C VAL A 192 -4.19 20.86 1.03
N ARG A 193 -2.98 21.43 1.05
CA ARG A 193 -2.48 22.29 -0.03
C ARG A 193 -2.30 21.51 -1.33
N HIS A 194 -1.83 20.27 -1.23
CA HIS A 194 -1.63 19.40 -2.37
C HIS A 194 -2.95 19.09 -3.10
N LEU A 195 -3.97 18.68 -2.36
CA LEU A 195 -5.32 18.44 -2.87
C LEU A 195 -5.93 19.71 -3.50
N PHE A 196 -5.72 20.87 -2.86
CA PHE A 196 -6.16 22.15 -3.40
C PHE A 196 -5.49 22.46 -4.75
N ILE A 197 -4.17 22.31 -4.84
CA ILE A 197 -3.45 22.55 -6.11
C ILE A 197 -3.91 21.57 -7.19
N LEU A 198 -4.04 20.28 -6.88
CA LEU A 198 -4.53 19.28 -7.83
C LEU A 198 -5.92 19.63 -8.37
N THR A 199 -6.87 19.95 -7.50
CA THR A 199 -8.23 20.30 -7.93
C THR A 199 -8.26 21.54 -8.79
N ARG A 200 -7.52 22.59 -8.39
CA ARG A 200 -7.39 23.80 -9.20
C ARG A 200 -6.81 23.48 -10.56
N LEU A 201 -5.67 22.78 -10.61
CA LEU A 201 -5.06 22.37 -11.87
C LEU A 201 -6.09 21.64 -12.74
N PHE A 202 -6.72 20.56 -12.28
CA PHE A 202 -7.69 19.84 -13.11
C PHE A 202 -8.89 20.68 -13.61
N THR A 203 -9.25 21.76 -12.92
CA THR A 203 -10.40 22.63 -13.30
C THR A 203 -10.03 23.90 -14.04
N MET A 204 -8.74 24.17 -14.26
CA MET A 204 -8.32 25.38 -14.96
C MET A 204 -8.86 25.36 -16.39
N ASN A 205 -9.74 26.31 -16.71
CA ASN A 205 -10.25 26.48 -18.06
C ASN A 205 -9.10 26.92 -18.99
N ASN A 206 -8.90 26.20 -20.09
CA ASN A 206 -7.96 26.59 -21.15
C ASN A 206 -8.59 27.57 -22.16
N GLU A 207 -9.70 28.21 -21.79
CA GLU A 207 -10.59 28.96 -22.71
C GLU A 207 -9.95 30.18 -23.37
N SER A 208 -8.86 30.73 -22.82
CA SER A 208 -8.26 31.97 -23.31
C SER A 208 -7.15 31.80 -24.36
N ASP A 209 -6.61 30.59 -24.57
CA ASP A 209 -5.59 30.37 -25.60
C ASP A 209 -5.65 28.91 -26.13
N PRO A 210 -6.07 28.68 -27.38
CA PRO A 210 -6.09 27.34 -27.97
C PRO A 210 -4.68 26.70 -28.08
N ASN A 211 -3.60 27.48 -27.98
CA ASN A 211 -2.24 26.95 -27.87
C ASN A 211 -1.82 26.65 -26.42
N ALA A 212 -2.60 27.05 -25.40
CA ALA A 212 -2.28 26.79 -24.00
C ALA A 212 -2.67 25.40 -23.51
N ASP A 213 -3.48 24.65 -24.27
CA ASP A 213 -4.03 23.35 -23.85
C ASP A 213 -2.92 22.29 -23.60
N THR A 214 -1.83 22.32 -24.38
CA THR A 214 -0.67 21.43 -24.18
C THR A 214 0.18 21.79 -22.96
N ASN A 215 0.16 23.05 -22.55
CA ASN A 215 0.85 23.49 -21.34
C ASN A 215 0.12 23.02 -20.08
N HIS A 216 -1.19 22.80 -20.15
CA HIS A 216 -1.99 22.42 -18.99
C HIS A 216 -1.67 21.01 -18.48
N THR A 217 -1.77 20.00 -19.35
CA THR A 217 -1.45 18.61 -19.00
C THR A 217 0.00 18.48 -18.56
N THR A 218 0.93 19.13 -19.27
CA THR A 218 2.35 19.16 -18.92
C THR A 218 2.57 19.72 -17.51
N ARG A 219 1.87 20.79 -17.13
CA ARG A 219 1.95 21.38 -15.79
C ARG A 219 1.47 20.41 -14.71
N ILE A 220 0.36 19.70 -14.92
CA ILE A 220 -0.10 18.68 -13.97
C ILE A 220 0.94 17.57 -13.83
N PHE A 221 1.47 17.07 -14.95
CA PHE A 221 2.51 16.04 -14.95
C PHE A 221 3.75 16.50 -14.17
N CYS A 222 4.26 17.70 -14.44
CA CYS A 222 5.41 18.27 -13.73
C CYS A 222 5.15 18.47 -12.24
N TYR A 223 3.95 18.93 -11.88
CA TYR A 223 3.55 19.08 -10.49
C TYR A 223 3.57 17.73 -9.76
N VAL A 224 2.90 16.71 -10.31
CA VAL A 224 2.88 15.36 -9.75
C VAL A 224 4.28 14.72 -9.74
N ALA A 225 5.10 14.96 -10.76
CA ALA A 225 6.51 14.55 -10.75
C ALA A 225 7.25 15.14 -9.54
N GLY A 226 7.11 16.45 -9.32
CA GLY A 226 7.73 17.11 -8.17
C GLY A 226 7.21 16.61 -6.82
N THR A 227 5.92 16.33 -6.68
CA THR A 227 5.32 15.96 -5.38
C THR A 227 5.49 14.47 -5.06
N CYS A 228 5.28 13.60 -6.05
CA CYS A 228 5.18 12.15 -5.84
C CYS A 228 6.47 11.39 -6.21
N PHE A 229 7.55 12.08 -6.63
CA PHE A 229 8.80 11.37 -6.96
C PHE A 229 9.40 10.54 -5.84
N PRO A 230 9.29 10.87 -4.53
CA PRO A 230 9.90 10.04 -3.49
C PRO A 230 9.30 8.63 -3.51
N LYS A 231 7.97 8.53 -3.63
CA LYS A 231 7.27 7.25 -3.78
C LYS A 231 7.64 6.50 -5.07
N MET A 232 7.70 7.21 -6.20
CA MET A 232 8.10 6.60 -7.48
C MET A 232 9.53 6.07 -7.45
N LEU A 233 10.45 6.85 -6.87
CA LEU A 233 11.85 6.49 -6.74
C LEU A 233 12.05 5.33 -5.75
N ARG A 234 11.35 5.32 -4.60
CA ARG A 234 11.37 4.19 -3.64
C ARG A 234 10.96 2.89 -4.31
N ARG A 235 9.88 2.92 -5.12
CA ARG A 235 9.45 1.76 -5.91
C ARG A 235 10.54 1.30 -6.87
N PHE A 236 11.16 2.23 -7.58
CA PHE A 236 12.22 1.91 -8.54
C PHE A 236 13.47 1.33 -7.85
N ARG A 237 13.86 1.88 -6.69
CA ARG A 237 15.03 1.48 -5.91
C ARG A 237 14.85 0.20 -5.09
N ASN A 238 13.64 -0.36 -5.05
CA ASN A 238 13.37 -1.55 -4.25
C ASN A 238 14.26 -2.73 -4.67
N LYS A 239 15.25 -3.04 -3.82
CA LYS A 239 16.25 -4.08 -4.07
C LYS A 239 15.62 -5.45 -4.33
N PRO A 240 14.59 -5.91 -3.56
CA PRO A 240 14.06 -7.26 -3.74
C PRO A 240 13.18 -7.47 -4.99
N VAL A 241 12.69 -6.42 -5.65
CA VAL A 241 11.73 -6.52 -6.77
C VAL A 241 12.19 -5.79 -8.00
N SER A 242 12.26 -4.46 -7.91
CA SER A 242 12.45 -3.61 -9.08
C SER A 242 13.85 -3.72 -9.64
N ILE A 243 14.88 -3.83 -8.79
CA ILE A 243 16.27 -3.94 -9.25
C ILE A 243 16.49 -5.23 -10.08
N PRO A 244 16.06 -6.43 -9.65
CA PRO A 244 16.12 -7.61 -10.51
C PRO A 244 15.39 -7.46 -11.84
N TYR A 245 14.21 -6.82 -11.84
CA TYR A 245 13.43 -6.64 -13.08
C TYR A 245 14.13 -5.70 -14.04
N TYR A 246 14.60 -4.57 -13.51
CA TYR A 246 15.35 -3.56 -14.25
C TYR A 246 16.63 -4.16 -14.83
N ASN A 247 17.50 -4.73 -14.00
CA ASN A 247 18.79 -5.26 -14.45
C ASN A 247 18.62 -6.40 -15.47
N ALA A 248 17.67 -7.33 -15.24
CA ALA A 248 17.40 -8.41 -16.18
C ALA A 248 16.94 -7.91 -17.55
N LEU A 249 16.22 -6.78 -17.60
CA LEU A 249 15.78 -6.18 -18.85
C LEU A 249 16.92 -5.40 -19.53
N THR A 250 17.70 -4.61 -18.78
CA THR A 250 18.76 -3.76 -19.33
C THR A 250 20.01 -4.54 -19.76
N ASP A 251 20.22 -5.74 -19.21
CA ASP A 251 21.32 -6.64 -19.58
C ASP A 251 21.16 -7.27 -20.97
N ILE A 252 19.92 -7.31 -21.50
CA ILE A 252 19.64 -7.91 -22.79
C ILE A 252 20.19 -6.97 -23.86
N LYS A 253 21.08 -7.48 -24.72
CA LYS A 253 21.58 -6.70 -25.85
C LYS A 253 20.60 -6.83 -27.00
N ALA A 254 20.26 -5.71 -27.64
CA ALA A 254 19.38 -5.70 -28.80
C ALA A 254 19.88 -6.60 -29.95
N ASP A 255 21.21 -6.73 -30.09
CA ASP A 255 21.81 -7.52 -31.17
C ASP A 255 21.62 -9.02 -30.99
N ASP A 256 21.48 -9.49 -29.74
CA ASP A 256 21.23 -10.89 -29.37
C ASP A 256 19.75 -11.30 -29.56
N LEU A 257 18.88 -10.35 -29.93
CA LEU A 257 17.46 -10.63 -30.14
C LEU A 257 17.21 -11.19 -31.54
N GLU A 258 16.48 -12.30 -31.60
CA GLU A 258 15.95 -12.88 -32.84
C GLU A 258 14.44 -12.60 -32.94
N PHE A 259 13.96 -12.16 -34.12
CA PHE A 259 12.53 -11.91 -34.34
C PHE A 259 11.78 -13.21 -34.57
N ILE A 260 10.70 -13.42 -33.81
CA ILE A 260 9.84 -14.60 -33.93
C ILE A 260 8.47 -14.18 -34.50
N PRO A 261 8.12 -14.55 -35.76
CA PRO A 261 6.86 -14.14 -36.39
C PRO A 261 5.60 -14.59 -35.65
N SER A 262 5.62 -15.71 -34.92
CA SER A 262 4.44 -16.18 -34.17
C SER A 262 4.04 -15.24 -33.03
N VAL A 263 4.96 -14.39 -32.54
CA VAL A 263 4.68 -13.43 -31.48
C VAL A 263 3.81 -12.27 -31.97
N THR A 264 3.82 -11.96 -33.27
CA THR A 264 3.03 -10.85 -33.84
C THR A 264 1.59 -11.23 -34.20
N GLN A 265 1.21 -12.52 -34.07
CA GLN A 265 -0.14 -12.99 -34.35
C GLN A 265 -1.14 -12.71 -33.21
N ILE A 266 -0.74 -11.96 -32.19
CA ILE A 266 -1.61 -11.62 -31.06
C ILE A 266 -2.67 -10.62 -31.53
N PRO A 267 -3.96 -10.85 -31.24
CA PRO A 267 -5.00 -9.88 -31.54
C PRO A 267 -4.65 -8.50 -30.99
N ILE A 268 -4.60 -7.52 -31.89
CA ILE A 268 -4.25 -6.15 -31.57
C ILE A 268 -5.50 -5.47 -31.02
N ALA A 269 -5.48 -5.08 -29.74
CA ALA A 269 -6.55 -4.26 -29.19
C ALA A 269 -6.40 -2.81 -29.70
N ASP A 270 -7.50 -2.20 -30.13
CA ASP A 270 -7.52 -0.83 -30.68
C ASP A 270 -6.88 0.21 -29.73
N THR A 271 -7.09 0.05 -28.43
CA THR A 271 -6.50 0.94 -27.43
C THR A 271 -4.98 0.92 -27.42
N GLY A 272 -4.37 -0.23 -27.71
CA GLY A 272 -2.92 -0.32 -27.79
C GLY A 272 -2.36 0.42 -28.99
N ILE A 273 -3.07 0.43 -30.13
CA ILE A 273 -2.66 1.18 -31.33
C ILE A 273 -2.67 2.69 -31.04
N GLU A 274 -3.69 3.19 -30.35
CA GLU A 274 -3.75 4.62 -30.02
C GLU A 274 -2.64 5.04 -29.05
N SER A 275 -2.33 4.21 -28.04
CA SER A 275 -1.19 4.48 -27.16
C SER A 275 0.16 4.44 -27.92
N GLU A 276 0.33 3.53 -28.89
CA GLU A 276 1.50 3.51 -29.77
C GLU A 276 1.59 4.77 -30.64
N ARG A 277 0.46 5.21 -31.21
CA ARG A 277 0.39 6.45 -32.00
C ARG A 277 0.80 7.66 -31.16
N GLN A 278 0.32 7.75 -29.91
CA GLN A 278 0.68 8.82 -28.99
C GLN A 278 2.16 8.76 -28.60
N LEU A 279 2.72 7.58 -28.31
CA LEU A 279 4.15 7.41 -28.06
C LEU A 279 4.98 7.93 -29.25
N LEU A 280 4.61 7.51 -30.46
CA LEU A 280 5.32 7.89 -31.67
C LEU A 280 5.23 9.39 -31.97
N LYS A 281 4.03 9.97 -31.95
CA LYS A 281 3.80 11.39 -32.25
C LYS A 281 4.33 12.33 -31.18
N SER A 282 4.07 12.02 -29.92
CA SER A 282 4.29 12.95 -28.81
C SER A 282 5.63 12.76 -28.10
N PHE A 283 6.30 11.62 -28.31
CA PHE A 283 7.61 11.37 -27.70
C PHE A 283 8.69 11.10 -28.75
N VAL A 284 8.51 10.12 -29.65
CA VAL A 284 9.59 9.73 -30.58
C VAL A 284 9.92 10.83 -31.58
N LEU A 285 8.92 11.41 -32.27
CA LEU A 285 9.19 12.47 -33.26
C LEU A 285 9.85 13.71 -32.64
N PRO A 286 9.35 14.29 -31.52
CA PRO A 286 9.95 15.50 -30.95
C PRO A 286 11.37 15.28 -30.40
N THR A 287 11.72 14.05 -30.03
CA THR A 287 13.03 13.70 -29.47
C THR A 287 13.99 13.08 -30.50
N ALA A 288 13.56 12.93 -31.75
CA ALA A 288 14.37 12.37 -32.82
C ALA A 288 15.69 13.15 -32.95
N GLY A 289 16.82 12.42 -32.92
CA GLY A 289 18.16 13.01 -32.96
C GLY A 289 18.75 13.42 -31.60
N GLN A 290 17.94 13.46 -30.53
CA GLN A 290 18.41 13.80 -29.18
C GLN A 290 18.54 12.59 -28.26
N LEU A 291 17.81 11.50 -28.54
CA LEU A 291 17.79 10.31 -27.68
C LEU A 291 19.16 9.63 -27.53
N GLY A 292 20.15 9.95 -28.37
CA GLY A 292 21.46 9.29 -28.35
C GLY A 292 21.41 7.80 -28.75
N ILE A 293 20.24 7.30 -29.18
CA ILE A 293 20.04 5.96 -29.72
C ILE A 293 19.65 6.07 -31.21
N SER A 294 20.14 5.12 -32.01
CA SER A 294 19.78 5.01 -33.42
C SER A 294 18.49 4.20 -33.57
N THR A 295 17.42 4.86 -34.01
CA THR A 295 16.10 4.24 -34.26
C THR A 295 15.45 4.71 -35.58
N PRO A 296 16.15 4.61 -36.73
CA PRO A 296 15.64 5.12 -38.00
C PRO A 296 14.30 4.48 -38.42
N CYS A 297 14.12 3.17 -38.26
CA CYS A 297 12.90 2.49 -38.67
C CYS A 297 11.70 2.91 -37.79
N ILE A 298 11.89 3.07 -36.49
CA ILE A 298 10.84 3.59 -35.60
C ILE A 298 10.50 5.05 -35.94
N ILE A 299 11.49 5.87 -36.30
CA ILE A 299 11.22 7.25 -36.74
C ILE A 299 10.35 7.26 -38.01
N GLU A 300 10.58 6.33 -38.95
CA GLU A 300 9.69 6.17 -40.11
C GLU A 300 8.27 5.77 -39.70
N GLN A 301 8.11 4.80 -38.79
CA GLN A 301 6.80 4.47 -38.23
C GLN A 301 6.15 5.67 -37.54
N ALA A 302 6.95 6.52 -36.89
CA ALA A 302 6.46 7.71 -36.23
C ALA A 302 5.92 8.76 -37.21
N LYS A 303 6.59 8.93 -38.36
CA LYS A 303 6.10 9.77 -39.47
C LYS A 303 4.78 9.23 -40.04
N LEU A 304 4.69 7.92 -40.28
CA LEU A 304 3.44 7.29 -40.73
C LEU A 304 2.30 7.51 -39.73
N ALA A 305 2.57 7.30 -38.44
CA ALA A 305 1.61 7.55 -37.38
C ALA A 305 1.15 9.01 -37.37
N ALA A 306 2.08 9.98 -37.47
CA ALA A 306 1.81 11.41 -37.54
C ALA A 306 0.89 11.79 -38.70
N ASP A 307 1.18 11.26 -39.89
CA ASP A 307 0.40 11.43 -41.13
C ASP A 307 -0.99 10.77 -41.09
N GLY A 308 -1.33 10.04 -40.02
CA GLY A 308 -2.57 9.27 -39.94
C GLY A 308 -2.59 8.02 -40.81
N LYS A 309 -1.43 7.61 -41.36
CA LYS A 309 -1.29 6.40 -42.16
C LYS A 309 -1.26 5.15 -41.26
N PRO A 310 -1.55 3.96 -41.81
CA PRO A 310 -1.28 2.70 -41.13
C PRO A 310 0.20 2.62 -40.75
N PHE A 311 0.47 2.19 -39.53
CA PHE A 311 1.82 2.00 -39.00
C PHE A 311 1.81 0.75 -38.11
N GLN A 312 2.98 0.18 -37.87
CA GLN A 312 3.16 -0.93 -36.94
C GLN A 312 4.45 -0.71 -36.15
N LEU A 313 4.33 -0.45 -34.84
CA LEU A 313 5.48 -0.14 -34.01
C LEU A 313 6.44 -1.34 -33.86
N TYR A 314 5.91 -2.56 -33.93
CA TYR A 314 6.68 -3.79 -33.70
C TYR A 314 6.64 -4.72 -34.91
N THR A 315 7.72 -4.70 -35.71
CA THR A 315 7.91 -5.48 -36.93
C THR A 315 9.27 -6.19 -36.90
N LYS A 316 9.57 -6.98 -37.95
CA LYS A 316 10.89 -7.59 -38.17
C LYS A 316 12.00 -6.54 -38.24
N ASP A 317 11.69 -5.32 -38.69
CA ASP A 317 12.69 -4.27 -38.87
C ASP A 317 12.81 -3.37 -37.63
N THR A 318 11.75 -3.25 -36.83
CA THR A 318 11.74 -2.33 -35.68
C THR A 318 12.00 -3.00 -34.33
N TYR A 319 11.92 -4.33 -34.20
CA TYR A 319 11.94 -4.99 -32.88
C TYR A 319 13.23 -4.73 -32.05
N LYS A 320 14.40 -4.65 -32.71
CA LYS A 320 15.67 -4.31 -32.04
C LYS A 320 15.71 -2.84 -31.62
N GLU A 321 15.28 -1.94 -32.50
CA GLU A 321 15.15 -0.52 -32.19
C GLU A 321 14.16 -0.29 -31.05
N PHE A 322 13.08 -1.09 -31.00
CA PHE A 322 12.07 -1.01 -29.95
C PHE A 322 12.65 -1.39 -28.60
N HIS A 323 13.46 -2.46 -28.55
CA HIS A 323 14.16 -2.83 -27.32
C HIS A 323 15.09 -1.69 -26.83
N LYS A 324 15.87 -1.08 -27.74
CA LYS A 324 16.73 0.06 -27.42
C LYS A 324 15.92 1.25 -26.88
N LEU A 325 14.81 1.58 -27.53
CA LEU A 325 13.90 2.65 -27.11
C LEU A 325 13.30 2.36 -25.72
N PHE A 326 12.86 1.12 -25.49
CA PHE A 326 12.26 0.71 -24.22
C PHE A 326 13.27 0.80 -23.06
N VAL A 327 14.47 0.22 -23.23
CA VAL A 327 15.55 0.30 -22.25
C VAL A 327 15.93 1.77 -21.99
N TYR A 328 16.05 2.57 -23.05
CA TYR A 328 16.32 4.01 -22.92
C TYR A 328 15.28 4.72 -22.06
N VAL A 329 13.98 4.59 -22.37
CA VAL A 329 12.91 5.25 -21.61
C VAL A 329 12.95 4.83 -20.14
N LEU A 330 13.14 3.55 -19.86
CA LEU A 330 13.18 3.04 -18.50
C LEU A 330 14.39 3.55 -17.70
N THR A 331 15.59 3.51 -18.30
CA THR A 331 16.82 4.04 -17.69
C THR A 331 16.74 5.55 -17.50
N SER A 332 16.28 6.30 -18.51
CA SER A 332 16.12 7.76 -18.42
C SER A 332 15.06 8.14 -17.39
N PHE A 333 13.99 7.36 -17.22
CA PHE A 333 13.01 7.59 -16.15
C PHE A 333 13.65 7.45 -14.76
N ARG A 334 14.38 6.36 -14.52
CA ARG A 334 15.14 6.16 -13.27
C ARG A 334 16.09 7.32 -13.01
N ASN A 335 16.96 7.62 -13.97
CA ASN A 335 17.97 8.65 -13.81
C ASN A 335 17.36 10.04 -13.62
N SER A 336 16.20 10.31 -14.25
CA SER A 336 15.48 11.57 -14.04
C SER A 336 14.92 11.68 -12.61
N LEU A 337 14.41 10.58 -12.04
CA LEU A 337 13.98 10.55 -10.63
C LEU A 337 15.16 10.78 -9.67
N GLU A 338 16.31 10.17 -9.96
CA GLU A 338 17.54 10.37 -9.19
C GLU A 338 18.05 11.81 -9.27
N PHE A 339 18.09 12.36 -10.48
CA PHE A 339 18.46 13.75 -10.70
C PHE A 339 17.50 14.71 -10.00
N LEU A 340 16.19 14.41 -9.99
CA LEU A 340 15.20 15.18 -9.26
C LEU A 340 15.42 15.12 -7.74
N LYS A 341 15.78 13.95 -7.19
CA LYS A 341 16.17 13.81 -5.77
C LYS A 341 17.40 14.65 -5.44
N ALA A 342 18.44 14.57 -6.28
CA ALA A 342 19.71 15.29 -6.08
C ALA A 342 19.57 16.82 -6.20
N ASN A 343 18.59 17.31 -6.97
CA ASN A 343 18.33 18.74 -7.16
C ASN A 343 17.13 19.24 -6.36
N LYS A 344 16.65 18.47 -5.37
CA LYS A 344 15.51 18.88 -4.54
C LYS A 344 15.81 20.23 -3.89
N CYS A 345 14.88 21.18 -4.02
CA CYS A 345 14.99 22.49 -3.38
C CYS A 345 15.02 22.30 -1.85
N THR A 346 16.16 22.57 -1.22
CA THR A 346 16.33 22.50 0.25
C THR A 346 15.96 23.80 0.94
N THR A 347 15.95 24.92 0.21
CA THR A 347 15.57 26.24 0.72
C THR A 347 14.07 26.46 0.58
N ASP A 348 13.39 26.49 1.73
CA ASP A 348 11.97 26.79 1.81
C ASP A 348 11.67 28.19 1.24
N GLY A 349 10.87 28.25 0.17
CA GLY A 349 10.38 29.51 -0.41
C GLY A 349 11.29 30.19 -1.43
N ALA A 350 12.44 29.58 -1.79
CA ALA A 350 13.27 30.09 -2.87
C ALA A 350 12.63 29.88 -4.26
N LEU A 351 13.04 30.69 -5.24
CA LEU A 351 12.71 30.45 -6.66
C LEU A 351 13.22 29.06 -7.03
N ILE A 352 12.41 28.28 -7.75
CA ILE A 352 12.80 26.97 -8.25
C ILE A 352 14.08 27.12 -9.08
N PRO A 353 15.17 26.43 -8.71
CA PRO A 353 16.33 26.36 -9.59
C PRO A 353 15.91 25.79 -10.95
N GLU A 354 16.38 26.38 -12.05
CA GLU A 354 16.05 25.90 -13.40
C GLU A 354 16.39 24.41 -13.57
N THR A 355 17.41 23.93 -12.85
CA THR A 355 17.77 22.49 -12.78
C THR A 355 16.64 21.62 -12.22
N PHE A 356 15.96 22.04 -11.15
CA PHE A 356 14.83 21.30 -10.57
C PHE A 356 13.61 21.33 -11.49
N LYS A 357 13.35 22.46 -12.14
CA LYS A 357 12.29 22.57 -13.15
C LYS A 357 12.53 21.60 -14.31
N ASN A 358 13.75 21.57 -14.86
CA ASN A 358 14.14 20.64 -15.91
C ASN A 358 14.09 19.18 -15.45
N ALA A 359 14.48 18.90 -14.20
CA ALA A 359 14.36 17.57 -13.61
C ALA A 359 12.91 17.07 -13.56
N ARG A 360 11.97 17.90 -13.08
CA ARG A 360 10.53 17.56 -13.05
C ARG A 360 9.99 17.29 -14.43
N LEU A 361 10.35 18.12 -15.39
CA LEU A 361 9.92 18.00 -16.78
C LEU A 361 10.49 16.73 -17.45
N ALA A 362 11.75 16.37 -17.16
CA ALA A 362 12.34 15.12 -17.62
C ALA A 362 11.60 13.89 -17.03
N VAL A 363 11.29 13.90 -15.73
CA VAL A 363 10.49 12.83 -15.09
C VAL A 363 9.11 12.74 -15.74
N ALA A 364 8.42 13.87 -15.92
CA ALA A 364 7.10 13.93 -16.55
C ALA A 364 7.10 13.34 -17.97
N LEU A 365 8.08 13.73 -18.80
CA LEU A 365 8.22 13.24 -20.18
C LEU A 365 8.50 11.74 -20.22
N MET A 366 9.45 11.26 -19.41
CA MET A 366 9.81 9.84 -19.37
C MET A 366 8.71 8.97 -18.80
N ALA A 367 7.97 9.45 -17.80
CA ALA A 367 6.83 8.75 -17.26
C ALA A 367 5.66 8.67 -18.27
N PHE A 368 5.44 9.74 -19.04
CA PHE A 368 4.48 9.72 -20.14
C PHE A 368 4.86 8.66 -21.19
N ALA A 369 6.11 8.64 -21.64
CA ALA A 369 6.61 7.65 -22.58
C ALA A 369 6.47 6.21 -22.03
N LEU A 370 6.84 6.00 -20.76
CA LEU A 370 6.69 4.72 -20.08
C LEU A 370 5.23 4.27 -20.00
N LEU A 371 4.32 5.17 -19.64
CA LEU A 371 2.89 4.89 -19.60
C LEU A 371 2.36 4.44 -20.97
N LYS A 372 2.76 5.13 -22.04
CA LYS A 372 2.33 4.76 -23.41
C LYS A 372 2.92 3.43 -23.87
N LEU A 373 4.17 3.14 -23.51
CA LEU A 373 4.77 1.81 -23.74
C LEU A 373 4.00 0.72 -23.01
N VAL A 374 3.62 0.95 -21.75
CA VAL A 374 2.87 0.00 -20.92
C VAL A 374 1.48 -0.33 -21.49
N GLU A 375 0.83 0.65 -22.11
CA GLU A 375 -0.46 0.48 -22.79
C GLU A 375 -0.32 -0.17 -24.18
N SER A 376 0.87 -0.16 -24.80
CA SER A 376 1.11 -0.63 -26.17
C SER A 376 0.97 -2.15 -26.36
N ASN A 377 0.61 -2.56 -27.58
CA ASN A 377 0.66 -3.97 -27.98
C ASN A 377 2.12 -4.38 -28.27
N ALA A 378 2.93 -3.46 -28.79
CA ALA A 378 4.36 -3.62 -29.03
C ALA A 378 5.12 -4.14 -27.80
N LEU A 379 4.89 -3.55 -26.62
CA LEU A 379 5.55 -4.01 -25.39
C LEU A 379 5.15 -5.44 -25.02
N ARG A 380 3.88 -5.81 -25.19
CA ARG A 380 3.38 -7.16 -24.88
C ARG A 380 4.02 -8.21 -25.80
N MET A 381 4.11 -7.90 -27.09
CA MET A 381 4.82 -8.72 -28.08
C MET A 381 6.30 -8.83 -27.68
N HIS A 382 6.94 -7.70 -27.36
CA HIS A 382 8.35 -7.67 -27.00
C HIS A 382 8.66 -8.49 -25.74
N LEU A 383 7.89 -8.32 -24.65
CA LEU A 383 8.09 -9.09 -23.42
C LEU A 383 7.89 -10.59 -23.62
N LYS A 384 6.99 -11.00 -24.51
CA LYS A 384 6.86 -12.41 -24.92
C LYS A 384 8.09 -12.90 -25.67
N LEU A 385 8.64 -12.10 -26.57
CA LEU A 385 9.85 -12.41 -27.31
C LEU A 385 11.04 -12.67 -26.36
N ILE A 386 11.23 -11.78 -25.38
CA ILE A 386 12.40 -11.83 -24.48
C ILE A 386 12.17 -12.62 -23.19
N LYS A 387 11.03 -13.32 -23.06
CA LYS A 387 10.62 -14.00 -21.82
C LYS A 387 11.68 -14.95 -21.27
N ALA A 388 12.35 -15.72 -22.12
CA ALA A 388 13.39 -16.66 -21.70
C ALA A 388 14.60 -15.94 -21.08
N SER A 389 15.07 -14.87 -21.71
CA SER A 389 16.17 -14.04 -21.21
C SER A 389 15.82 -13.36 -19.88
N LEU A 390 14.57 -12.90 -19.72
CA LEU A 390 14.11 -12.30 -18.46
C LEU A 390 14.09 -13.32 -17.31
N ILE A 391 13.69 -14.57 -17.55
CA ILE A 391 13.72 -15.65 -16.53
C ILE A 391 15.16 -15.85 -16.05
N PHE A 392 16.12 -15.93 -16.98
CA PHE A 392 17.53 -16.12 -16.65
C PHE A 392 18.09 -14.93 -15.88
N GLY A 393 17.85 -13.71 -16.38
CA GLY A 393 18.32 -12.48 -15.74
C GLY A 393 17.77 -12.27 -14.33
N ILE A 394 16.47 -12.50 -14.12
CA ILE A 394 15.87 -12.38 -12.78
C ILE A 394 16.54 -13.33 -11.79
N LYS A 395 16.77 -14.59 -12.18
CA LYS A 395 17.42 -15.56 -11.29
C LYS A 395 18.83 -15.10 -10.89
N LYS A 396 19.61 -14.63 -11.86
CA LYS A 396 20.94 -14.05 -11.64
C LYS A 396 20.87 -12.93 -10.59
N TYR A 397 19.99 -11.95 -10.79
CA TYR A 397 19.93 -10.76 -9.92
C TYR A 397 19.20 -10.97 -8.59
N GLN A 398 18.35 -11.98 -8.46
CA GLN A 398 17.72 -12.32 -7.18
C GLN A 398 18.71 -12.89 -6.18
N HIS A 399 19.71 -13.65 -6.66
CA HIS A 399 20.80 -14.13 -5.81
C HIS A 399 21.69 -12.97 -5.34
N ASP A 400 21.88 -11.94 -6.16
CA ASP A 400 22.67 -10.77 -5.76
C ASP A 400 21.89 -9.80 -4.86
N ALA A 401 20.56 -9.79 -4.96
CA ALA A 401 19.67 -8.90 -4.19
C ALA A 401 19.37 -9.39 -2.77
N THR A 402 19.80 -10.60 -2.39
CA THR A 402 19.76 -10.99 -0.98
C THR A 402 20.68 -10.06 -0.21
N PRO A 403 20.17 -9.30 0.79
CA PRO A 403 20.99 -8.35 1.52
C PRO A 403 22.22 -9.07 2.02
N LYS A 404 23.40 -8.62 1.57
CA LYS A 404 24.63 -9.11 2.15
C LYS A 404 24.62 -8.62 3.60
N PRO A 405 25.03 -9.45 4.58
CA PRO A 405 25.12 -9.02 5.97
C PRO A 405 25.95 -7.74 6.18
N ASP A 406 26.78 -7.38 5.19
CA ASP A 406 27.64 -6.20 5.19
C ASP A 406 26.95 -4.89 4.74
N ASP A 407 25.77 -4.95 4.11
CA ASP A 407 25.06 -3.76 3.54
C ASP A 407 24.10 -3.08 4.53
N GLU A 408 24.07 -3.50 5.80
CA GLU A 408 23.15 -3.00 6.84
C GLU A 408 23.60 -1.65 7.46
N LEU A 409 24.72 -1.07 7.04
CA LEU A 409 25.32 0.14 7.67
C LEU A 409 25.07 1.47 6.92
N ASP A 410 24.34 1.46 5.81
CA ASP A 410 23.86 2.72 5.23
C ASP A 410 22.59 3.15 5.99
N ASP A 411 22.80 3.85 7.11
CA ASP A 411 21.80 4.44 8.01
C ASP A 411 20.82 5.43 7.31
N GLU A 412 21.01 5.72 6.02
CA GLU A 412 20.08 6.52 5.19
C GLU A 412 19.04 5.67 4.44
N LEU A 413 19.02 4.34 4.62
CA LEU A 413 17.90 3.52 4.15
C LEU A 413 16.73 3.74 5.09
N ASP A 414 16.00 4.84 4.85
CA ASP A 414 14.65 5.13 5.33
C ASP A 414 13.92 3.82 5.59
N ASP A 415 13.41 3.61 6.82
CA ASP A 415 12.59 2.46 7.23
C ASP A 415 11.72 2.02 6.04
N ASP A 416 12.15 0.94 5.36
CA ASP A 416 11.58 0.50 4.09
C ASP A 416 10.18 -0.06 4.40
N GLU A 417 9.21 0.84 4.57
CA GLU A 417 7.81 0.48 4.64
C GLU A 417 7.55 -0.41 3.44
N LEU A 418 7.19 -1.66 3.73
CA LEU A 418 6.97 -2.66 2.70
C LEU A 418 5.89 -2.15 1.75
N ASP A 419 6.27 -1.76 0.54
CA ASP A 419 5.30 -1.37 -0.48
C ASP A 419 4.55 -2.64 -0.94
N ASP A 420 3.40 -2.91 -0.33
CA ASP A 420 2.52 -4.04 -0.62
C ASP A 420 2.12 -4.13 -2.10
N GLU A 421 2.03 -3.00 -2.81
CA GLU A 421 1.76 -2.98 -4.24
C GLU A 421 2.93 -3.56 -5.05
N LEU A 422 4.14 -3.29 -4.59
CA LEU A 422 5.36 -3.81 -5.19
C LEU A 422 5.61 -5.27 -4.82
N GLN A 423 5.19 -5.71 -3.62
CA GLN A 423 5.27 -7.13 -3.25
C GLN A 423 4.40 -8.00 -4.15
N ALA A 424 3.24 -7.49 -4.59
CA ALA A 424 2.36 -8.27 -5.44
C ALA A 424 2.90 -8.49 -6.85
N VAL A 425 3.80 -7.65 -7.37
CA VAL A 425 4.37 -7.84 -8.71
C VAL A 425 5.59 -8.78 -8.73
N LYS A 426 5.92 -9.42 -7.60
CA LYS A 426 7.06 -10.35 -7.48
C LYS A 426 6.95 -11.54 -8.44
N PRO A 427 8.07 -11.97 -9.05
CA PRO A 427 8.08 -13.11 -9.96
C PRO A 427 7.91 -14.39 -9.13
N TYR A 428 7.35 -15.44 -9.74
CA TYR A 428 7.18 -16.77 -9.13
C TYR A 428 6.29 -16.85 -7.88
N VAL A 429 5.54 -15.79 -7.59
CA VAL A 429 4.39 -15.89 -6.69
C VAL A 429 3.40 -16.89 -7.29
N ARG A 430 3.39 -18.13 -6.78
CA ARG A 430 2.44 -19.16 -7.22
C ARG A 430 1.02 -18.71 -6.84
N LYS A 431 0.15 -18.59 -7.83
CA LYS A 431 -1.27 -18.30 -7.62
C LYS A 431 -2.04 -19.63 -7.65
N ALA A 432 -2.46 -20.13 -6.48
CA ALA A 432 -3.27 -21.35 -6.39
C ALA A 432 -2.66 -22.53 -7.19
N GLY A 433 -1.33 -22.70 -7.10
CA GLY A 433 -0.59 -23.71 -7.86
C GLY A 433 -0.26 -23.35 -9.31
N ILE A 434 -0.84 -22.29 -9.88
CA ILE A 434 -0.56 -21.79 -11.22
C ILE A 434 0.53 -20.70 -11.12
N ALA A 435 1.67 -20.89 -11.79
CA ALA A 435 2.70 -19.87 -11.87
C ALA A 435 2.15 -18.62 -12.61
N SER A 436 2.25 -17.44 -11.99
CA SER A 436 1.91 -16.19 -12.67
C SER A 436 2.76 -16.06 -13.94
N ASP A 437 2.14 -15.60 -15.04
CA ASP A 437 2.86 -15.37 -16.29
C ASP A 437 3.83 -14.19 -16.11
N LEU A 438 5.12 -14.45 -16.33
CA LEU A 438 6.19 -13.46 -16.14
C LEU A 438 5.94 -12.17 -16.92
N VAL A 439 5.36 -12.26 -18.12
CA VAL A 439 5.01 -11.08 -18.94
C VAL A 439 4.00 -10.20 -18.21
N THR A 440 3.00 -10.82 -17.57
CA THR A 440 2.01 -10.09 -16.76
C THR A 440 2.68 -9.40 -15.56
N ASN A 441 3.60 -10.08 -14.88
CA ASN A 441 4.32 -9.48 -13.75
C ASN A 441 5.17 -8.28 -14.17
N TYR A 442 5.86 -8.34 -15.31
CA TYR A 442 6.60 -7.19 -15.85
C TYR A 442 5.67 -6.03 -16.22
N LEU A 443 4.53 -6.32 -16.87
CA LEU A 443 3.55 -5.28 -17.19
C LEU A 443 2.97 -4.63 -15.93
N ASP A 444 2.62 -5.42 -14.92
CA ASP A 444 2.11 -4.90 -13.65
C ASP A 444 3.17 -4.06 -12.92
N TRP A 445 4.43 -4.50 -12.92
CA TRP A 445 5.54 -3.71 -12.38
C TRP A 445 5.70 -2.36 -13.10
N LEU A 446 5.74 -2.34 -14.42
CA LEU A 446 5.88 -1.10 -15.20
C LEU A 446 4.67 -0.17 -15.01
N LYS A 447 3.44 -0.72 -14.95
CA LYS A 447 2.24 0.04 -14.60
C LYS A 447 2.35 0.67 -13.22
N LEU A 448 2.86 -0.07 -12.24
CA LEU A 448 3.04 0.42 -10.88
C LEU A 448 4.02 1.60 -10.83
N LEU A 449 5.08 1.59 -11.65
CA LEU A 449 6.01 2.71 -11.79
C LEU A 449 5.35 3.95 -12.40
N ALA A 450 4.42 3.76 -13.35
CA ALA A 450 3.72 4.84 -14.05
C ALA A 450 2.34 5.22 -13.43
N THR A 451 1.94 4.61 -12.30
CA THR A 451 0.55 4.68 -11.83
C THR A 451 0.05 6.08 -11.49
N HIS A 452 0.92 7.00 -11.05
CA HIS A 452 0.52 8.38 -10.77
C HIS A 452 0.15 9.10 -12.07
N PHE A 453 0.87 8.83 -13.16
CA PHE A 453 0.60 9.45 -14.46
C PHE A 453 -0.62 8.85 -15.15
N ASP A 454 -0.88 7.56 -14.95
CA ASP A 454 -2.15 6.93 -15.36
C ASP A 454 -3.34 7.59 -14.63
N ALA A 455 -3.20 7.83 -13.32
CA ALA A 455 -4.21 8.54 -12.54
C ALA A 455 -4.49 9.97 -13.06
N ILE A 456 -3.45 10.70 -13.50
CA ILE A 456 -3.63 12.01 -14.16
C ILE A 456 -4.47 11.86 -15.43
N GLN A 457 -4.12 10.93 -16.33
CA GLN A 457 -4.86 10.75 -17.58
C GLN A 457 -6.31 10.36 -17.34
N LEU A 458 -6.56 9.52 -16.34
CA LEU A 458 -7.90 9.10 -15.99
C LEU A 458 -8.76 10.28 -15.52
N ILE A 459 -8.21 11.16 -14.68
CA ILE A 459 -8.91 12.35 -14.20
C ILE A 459 -9.10 13.37 -15.32
N ILE A 460 -8.09 13.62 -16.16
CA ILE A 460 -8.22 14.52 -17.31
C ILE A 460 -9.34 14.03 -18.25
N ARG A 461 -9.36 12.73 -18.58
CA ARG A 461 -10.44 12.15 -19.40
C ARG A 461 -11.81 12.31 -18.75
N PHE A 462 -11.88 12.21 -17.42
CA PHE A 462 -13.12 12.42 -16.69
C PHE A 462 -13.57 13.88 -16.76
N VAL A 463 -12.69 14.83 -16.43
CA VAL A 463 -13.00 16.27 -16.38
C VAL A 463 -13.32 16.83 -17.75
N ASN A 464 -12.60 16.40 -18.79
CA ASN A 464 -12.85 16.82 -20.17
C ASN A 464 -13.98 16.02 -20.84
N GLY A 465 -14.45 14.94 -20.20
CA GLY A 465 -15.46 14.05 -20.74
C GLY A 465 -16.88 14.60 -20.56
N THR A 466 -17.81 14.15 -21.40
CA THR A 466 -19.23 14.53 -21.34
C THR A 466 -19.93 14.14 -20.03
N TYR A 467 -19.30 13.28 -19.23
CA TYR A 467 -19.79 12.87 -17.92
C TYR A 467 -19.60 13.96 -16.87
N PHE A 468 -18.50 14.72 -16.93
CA PHE A 468 -18.25 15.81 -16.00
C PHE A 468 -18.93 17.07 -16.53
N LYS A 469 -20.12 17.35 -16.00
CA LYS A 469 -20.84 18.62 -16.26
C LYS A 469 -20.39 19.77 -15.36
N GLY A 470 -19.44 19.49 -14.46
CA GLY A 470 -18.95 20.43 -13.48
C GLY A 470 -18.04 21.49 -14.10
N THR A 471 -17.89 22.63 -13.43
CA THR A 471 -16.77 23.54 -13.66
C THR A 471 -15.78 23.54 -12.50
N ILE A 472 -16.16 22.93 -11.38
CA ILE A 472 -15.36 22.93 -10.15
C ILE A 472 -15.34 21.53 -9.54
N ILE A 473 -14.15 21.15 -9.09
CA ILE A 473 -13.88 20.00 -8.23
C ILE A 473 -13.63 20.53 -6.82
N SER A 474 -14.41 20.07 -5.86
CA SER A 474 -14.25 20.40 -4.45
C SER A 474 -13.64 19.21 -3.72
N THR A 475 -12.61 19.45 -2.91
CA THR A 475 -12.05 18.48 -1.96
C THR A 475 -12.49 18.81 -0.54
N LYS A 476 -12.88 17.80 0.22
CA LYS A 476 -13.04 17.82 1.67
C LYS A 476 -12.04 16.84 2.27
N LEU A 477 -11.25 17.28 3.24
CA LEU A 477 -10.37 16.37 3.98
C LEU A 477 -11.05 16.02 5.30
N LEU A 478 -11.19 14.73 5.56
CA LEU A 478 -11.62 14.22 6.85
C LEU A 478 -10.37 13.86 7.65
N ALA A 479 -10.14 14.63 8.72
CA ALA A 479 -9.17 14.25 9.72
C ALA A 479 -9.70 13.01 10.46
N ILE A 480 -9.00 11.89 10.30
CA ILE A 480 -9.31 10.69 11.06
C ILE A 480 -8.91 10.96 12.52
N PRO A 481 -9.82 10.78 13.48
CA PRO A 481 -9.46 10.95 14.87
C PRO A 481 -8.31 10.00 15.21
N PRO A 482 -7.31 10.46 15.99
CA PRO A 482 -6.25 9.56 16.42
C PRO A 482 -6.88 8.37 17.12
N ILE A 483 -6.33 7.18 16.89
CA ILE A 483 -6.64 6.07 17.78
C ILE A 483 -6.29 6.55 19.17
N MET A 484 -7.23 6.44 20.11
CA MET A 484 -6.94 6.64 21.52
C MET A 484 -6.00 5.50 21.95
N ILE A 485 -4.71 5.67 21.66
CA ILE A 485 -3.61 5.00 22.32
C ILE A 485 -3.22 5.99 23.41
N THR A 486 -3.93 5.91 24.53
CA THR A 486 -3.63 6.78 25.65
C THR A 486 -2.19 6.49 26.09
N LYS A 487 -1.31 7.49 25.92
CA LYS A 487 0.04 7.39 26.50
C LYS A 487 -0.16 7.15 28.00
N PRO A 488 0.54 6.18 28.61
CA PRO A 488 0.45 5.99 30.05
C PRO A 488 0.73 7.33 30.72
N VAL A 489 -0.23 7.86 31.46
CA VAL A 489 -0.14 9.18 32.07
C VAL A 489 0.96 9.10 33.13
N ALA A 490 2.15 9.59 32.79
CA ALA A 490 3.34 9.51 33.63
C ALA A 490 3.20 10.26 34.97
N SER A 491 2.13 11.05 35.14
CA SER A 491 1.93 11.95 36.28
C SER A 491 0.89 11.50 37.31
N VAL A 492 0.21 10.36 37.14
CA VAL A 492 -0.72 9.87 38.18
C VAL A 492 0.02 8.89 39.07
N THR A 493 0.51 9.37 40.21
CA THR A 493 0.93 8.51 41.31
C THR A 493 -0.27 7.65 41.74
N PRO A 494 -0.17 6.31 41.70
CA PRO A 494 -1.30 5.42 41.99
C PRO A 494 -1.71 5.55 43.46
N VAL A 495 -2.87 6.15 43.73
CA VAL A 495 -3.37 6.38 45.11
C VAL A 495 -3.82 5.09 45.81
N HIS A 496 -4.05 3.97 45.09
CA HIS A 496 -4.39 2.68 45.68
C HIS A 496 -3.71 1.47 45.01
N GLY A 497 -2.44 1.58 44.62
CA GLY A 497 -1.60 0.42 44.29
C GLY A 497 -1.84 -0.24 42.91
N GLN A 498 -2.89 0.10 42.17
CA GLN A 498 -3.02 -0.25 40.76
C GLN A 498 -3.59 0.94 39.99
N ALA A 499 -2.72 1.65 39.25
CA ALA A 499 -3.21 2.56 38.22
C ALA A 499 -4.03 1.75 37.21
N PRO A 500 -5.22 2.19 36.80
CA PRO A 500 -5.98 1.52 35.75
C PRO A 500 -5.10 1.45 34.51
N ARG A 501 -4.69 0.22 34.16
CA ARG A 501 -3.97 -0.04 32.92
C ARG A 501 -4.95 0.23 31.80
N GLN A 502 -4.84 1.38 31.14
CA GLN A 502 -5.53 1.58 29.88
C GLN A 502 -4.91 0.63 28.86
N LEU A 503 -5.64 -0.44 28.59
CA LEU A 503 -5.23 -1.49 27.69
C LEU A 503 -5.34 -0.99 26.26
N SER A 504 -4.24 -1.02 25.51
CA SER A 504 -4.27 -0.74 24.07
C SER A 504 -4.89 -1.90 23.27
N GLN A 505 -4.91 -3.10 23.86
CA GLN A 505 -5.45 -4.36 23.34
C GLN A 505 -5.96 -5.22 24.49
N MET A 506 -6.88 -6.16 24.22
CA MET A 506 -7.31 -7.14 25.20
C MET A 506 -6.17 -8.13 25.46
N PRO A 507 -5.81 -8.44 26.72
CA PRO A 507 -4.85 -9.48 27.01
C PRO A 507 -5.28 -10.79 26.34
N TRP A 508 -4.36 -11.45 25.63
CA TRP A 508 -4.71 -12.61 24.82
C TRP A 508 -5.32 -13.75 25.66
N HIS A 509 -4.92 -13.89 26.93
CA HIS A 509 -5.53 -14.87 27.83
C HIS A 509 -7.02 -14.60 28.10
N GLU A 510 -7.41 -13.33 28.23
CA GLU A 510 -8.82 -12.94 28.36
C GLU A 510 -9.57 -13.22 27.06
N LEU A 511 -8.96 -12.93 25.90
CA LEU A 511 -9.55 -13.20 24.58
C LEU A 511 -9.92 -14.69 24.42
N PHE A 512 -9.05 -15.61 24.80
CA PHE A 512 -9.33 -17.05 24.66
C PHE A 512 -10.23 -17.62 25.77
N ALA A 513 -10.27 -16.97 26.93
CA ALA A 513 -11.17 -17.34 28.02
C ALA A 513 -12.63 -16.94 27.72
N ASP A 514 -12.85 -15.88 26.94
CA ASP A 514 -14.18 -15.39 26.58
C ASP A 514 -14.73 -16.07 25.32
N SER A 515 -15.58 -17.08 25.51
CA SER A 515 -16.25 -17.79 24.41
C SER A 515 -17.26 -16.93 23.62
N GLY A 516 -17.70 -15.80 24.16
CA GLY A 516 -18.56 -14.85 23.47
C GLY A 516 -17.81 -14.01 22.44
N VAL A 517 -16.51 -13.79 22.67
CA VAL A 517 -15.63 -13.02 21.78
C VAL A 517 -14.85 -13.92 20.84
N PHE A 518 -14.39 -15.09 21.32
CA PHE A 518 -13.62 -16.05 20.54
C PHE A 518 -14.38 -17.39 20.36
N PRO A 519 -15.01 -17.62 19.18
CA PRO A 519 -15.96 -18.71 19.00
C PRO A 519 -15.33 -20.10 19.12
N LEU A 520 -16.09 -21.04 19.65
CA LEU A 520 -15.66 -22.43 19.90
C LEU A 520 -15.63 -23.33 18.65
N THR A 521 -15.89 -22.82 17.45
CA THR A 521 -15.93 -23.61 16.20
C THR A 521 -14.57 -24.21 15.85
N GLY A 522 -14.45 -25.50 15.54
CA GLY A 522 -13.18 -26.16 15.12
C GLY A 522 -12.88 -27.48 15.84
N ASN A 523 -11.74 -28.09 15.50
CA ASN A 523 -11.32 -29.37 16.12
C ASN A 523 -10.69 -29.16 17.50
N GLU A 524 -9.99 -28.04 17.70
CA GLU A 524 -9.34 -27.74 18.97
C GLU A 524 -10.19 -26.83 19.86
N THR A 525 -10.16 -27.11 21.16
CA THR A 525 -10.82 -26.29 22.19
C THR A 525 -9.99 -25.05 22.50
N ASN A 526 -10.63 -23.94 22.89
CA ASN A 526 -9.91 -22.73 23.32
C ASN A 526 -8.89 -23.00 24.44
N ALA A 527 -9.15 -23.99 25.31
CA ALA A 527 -8.22 -24.43 26.35
C ALA A 527 -6.89 -24.95 25.78
N LYS A 528 -6.93 -25.79 24.75
CA LYS A 528 -5.72 -26.29 24.09
C LYS A 528 -4.93 -25.20 23.37
N ILE A 529 -5.63 -24.26 22.71
CA ILE A 529 -5.00 -23.08 22.09
C ILE A 529 -4.35 -22.22 23.16
N TYR A 530 -5.03 -22.02 24.29
CA TYR A 530 -4.52 -21.28 25.43
C TYR A 530 -3.26 -21.93 26.01
N ASP A 531 -3.27 -23.25 26.22
CA ASP A 531 -2.11 -24.00 26.74
C ASP A 531 -0.94 -23.89 25.75
N PHE A 532 -1.20 -24.11 24.46
CA PHE A 532 -0.22 -23.93 23.39
C PHE A 532 0.41 -22.53 23.39
N LEU A 533 -0.41 -21.47 23.44
CA LEU A 533 0.09 -20.09 23.45
C LEU A 533 0.83 -19.76 24.75
N SER A 534 0.37 -20.25 25.89
CA SER A 534 1.02 -20.04 27.19
C SER A 534 2.43 -20.62 27.20
N GLU A 535 2.57 -21.86 26.74
CA GLU A 535 3.87 -22.52 26.57
C GLU A 535 4.74 -21.77 25.56
N THR A 536 4.17 -21.40 24.40
CA THR A 536 4.92 -20.70 23.36
C THR A 536 5.44 -19.34 23.80
N VAL A 537 4.58 -18.54 24.43
CA VAL A 537 4.92 -17.19 24.89
C VAL A 537 5.95 -17.26 26.00
N GLY A 538 5.83 -18.23 26.91
CA GLY A 538 6.85 -18.50 27.93
C GLY A 538 8.21 -18.83 27.30
N ALA A 539 8.23 -19.73 26.31
CA ALA A 539 9.45 -20.10 25.60
C ALA A 539 10.04 -18.91 24.80
N ALA A 540 9.21 -18.13 24.13
CA ALA A 540 9.63 -16.92 23.41
C ALA A 540 10.26 -15.88 24.35
N GLY A 541 9.70 -15.72 25.55
CA GLY A 541 10.27 -14.86 26.60
C GLY A 541 11.64 -15.34 27.07
N ALA A 542 11.80 -16.66 27.27
CA ALA A 542 13.09 -17.26 27.63
C ALA A 542 14.15 -17.07 26.52
N ILE A 543 13.77 -17.25 25.25
CA ILE A 543 14.68 -17.01 24.11
C ILE A 543 15.02 -15.52 23.97
N ASP A 544 14.08 -14.60 24.11
CA ASP A 544 14.38 -13.16 24.07
C ASP A 544 15.34 -12.74 25.20
N TRP A 545 15.13 -13.28 26.40
CA TRP A 545 16.04 -13.07 27.53
C TRP A 545 17.45 -13.61 27.23
N ALA A 546 17.55 -14.80 26.64
CA ALA A 546 18.80 -15.40 26.20
C ALA A 546 19.56 -14.49 25.23
N ILE A 547 18.86 -14.02 24.19
CA ILE A 547 19.42 -13.16 23.15
C ILE A 547 19.89 -11.82 23.73
N LYS A 548 19.07 -11.17 24.58
CA LYS A 548 19.44 -9.91 25.24
C LYS A 548 20.67 -10.09 26.12
N ARG A 549 20.69 -11.13 26.96
CA ARG A 549 21.80 -11.40 27.86
C ARG A 549 23.09 -11.70 27.10
N TRP A 550 23.01 -12.41 25.98
CA TRP A 550 24.13 -12.60 25.08
C TRP A 550 24.63 -11.26 24.51
N GLY A 551 23.73 -10.40 24.02
CA GLY A 551 24.08 -9.09 23.48
C GLY A 551 24.67 -8.11 24.50
N GLU A 552 24.29 -8.21 25.78
CA GLU A 552 24.87 -7.41 26.87
C GLU A 552 26.29 -7.85 27.22
N ARG A 553 26.58 -9.15 27.14
CA ARG A 553 27.88 -9.74 27.52
C ARG A 553 28.89 -9.73 26.38
N VAL A 554 28.41 -9.79 25.14
CA VAL A 554 29.21 -9.61 23.94
C VAL A 554 28.90 -8.21 23.42
N PRO A 555 29.64 -7.16 23.83
CA PRO A 555 29.31 -5.79 23.47
C PRO A 555 29.23 -5.65 21.94
N MET A 556 28.00 -5.63 21.42
CA MET A 556 27.72 -5.41 20.00
C MET A 556 27.98 -3.94 19.68
N ARG A 557 29.27 -3.55 19.64
CA ARG A 557 29.67 -2.26 19.09
C ARG A 557 29.69 -2.39 17.57
N SER A 558 28.51 -2.13 16.97
CA SER A 558 28.31 -1.69 15.58
C SER A 558 29.11 -2.44 14.49
N GLY A 559 28.91 -3.76 14.39
CA GLY A 559 29.32 -4.54 13.21
C GLY A 559 29.73 -5.97 13.53
N THR A 560 29.01 -6.94 12.96
CA THR A 560 29.24 -8.39 13.04
C THR A 560 30.69 -8.80 12.69
N ARG A 561 31.38 -7.99 11.89
CA ARG A 561 32.78 -8.19 11.47
C ARG A 561 33.81 -7.90 12.57
N LYS A 562 33.55 -6.90 13.42
CA LYS A 562 34.44 -6.58 14.55
C LYS A 562 34.29 -7.61 15.66
N LEU A 563 33.11 -8.23 15.78
CA LEU A 563 32.83 -9.39 16.62
C LEU A 563 33.75 -10.57 16.25
N LEU A 564 33.78 -10.99 14.99
CA LEU A 564 34.60 -12.12 14.53
C LEU A 564 36.11 -11.87 14.61
N GLN A 565 36.54 -10.60 14.58
CA GLN A 565 37.95 -10.22 14.78
C GLN A 565 38.34 -10.03 16.25
N ASP A 566 37.40 -9.64 17.12
CA ASP A 566 37.63 -9.38 18.56
C ASP A 566 37.26 -10.57 19.46
N VAL A 567 36.62 -11.62 18.94
CA VAL A 567 36.53 -12.94 19.59
C VAL A 567 37.94 -13.55 19.60
N ARG A 568 38.78 -13.04 20.49
CA ARG A 568 40.04 -13.69 20.86
C ARG A 568 39.72 -15.04 21.51
N PRO A 569 40.56 -16.08 21.30
CA PRO A 569 40.33 -17.44 21.80
C PRO A 569 40.14 -17.56 23.33
N ASN A 570 40.52 -16.55 24.12
CA ASN A 570 40.44 -16.61 25.59
C ASN A 570 39.09 -16.12 26.18
N ARG A 571 38.11 -15.71 25.37
CA ARG A 571 36.77 -15.27 25.85
C ARG A 571 35.61 -16.12 25.33
N SER A 572 35.85 -17.10 24.46
CA SER A 572 34.80 -17.88 23.78
C SER A 572 34.20 -18.98 24.66
N GLU A 573 34.97 -19.68 25.49
CA GLU A 573 34.48 -20.88 26.20
C GLU A 573 33.37 -20.58 27.21
N LYS A 574 33.52 -19.56 28.06
CA LYS A 574 32.49 -19.18 29.04
C LYS A 574 31.20 -18.67 28.39
N VAL A 575 31.34 -18.03 27.23
CA VAL A 575 30.22 -17.47 26.46
C VAL A 575 29.46 -18.60 25.76
N VAL A 576 30.19 -19.53 25.12
CA VAL A 576 29.64 -20.76 24.53
C VAL A 576 28.96 -21.61 25.61
N ASP A 577 29.57 -21.79 26.77
CA ASP A 577 28.99 -22.54 27.89
C ASP A 577 27.70 -21.93 28.43
N GLU A 578 27.64 -20.61 28.52
CA GLU A 578 26.41 -19.94 28.94
C GLU A 578 25.31 -20.08 27.90
N LEU A 579 25.64 -20.00 26.60
CA LEU A 579 24.64 -20.22 25.54
C LEU A 579 24.18 -21.67 25.47
N ILE A 580 25.08 -22.64 25.64
CA ILE A 580 24.74 -24.06 25.80
C ILE A 580 23.82 -24.22 27.00
N THR A 581 24.15 -23.61 28.14
CA THR A 581 23.30 -23.66 29.35
C THR A 581 21.92 -23.10 29.05
N VAL A 582 21.82 -21.94 28.41
CA VAL A 582 20.53 -21.30 28.12
C VAL A 582 19.72 -22.08 27.08
N LEU A 583 20.35 -22.62 26.03
CA LEU A 583 19.70 -23.48 25.04
C LEU A 583 19.27 -24.84 25.63
N THR A 584 20.00 -25.35 26.62
CA THR A 584 19.66 -26.56 27.36
C THR A 584 18.51 -26.31 28.35
N ASP A 585 18.55 -25.17 29.05
CA ASP A 585 17.52 -24.71 29.99
C ASP A 585 16.21 -24.37 29.28
N LEU A 586 16.27 -24.01 27.99
CA LEU A 586 15.10 -23.83 27.14
C LEU A 586 14.23 -25.08 27.01
N LYS A 587 14.65 -26.24 27.57
CA LYS A 587 13.93 -27.52 27.60
C LYS A 587 13.23 -27.74 26.28
N VAL A 588 14.02 -28.12 25.29
CA VAL A 588 13.64 -28.37 23.90
C VAL A 588 12.24 -29.02 23.72
N GLU A 589 11.85 -29.90 24.62
CA GLU A 589 10.53 -30.57 24.69
C GLU A 589 9.33 -29.62 24.88
N ARG A 590 9.53 -28.37 25.31
CA ARG A 590 8.50 -27.36 25.57
C ARG A 590 8.37 -26.31 24.46
N LEU A 591 9.18 -26.40 23.41
CA LEU A 591 9.03 -25.53 22.26
C LEU A 591 7.86 -26.03 21.39
N PRO A 592 6.94 -25.14 20.97
CA PRO A 592 5.83 -25.54 20.11
C PRO A 592 6.39 -25.82 18.72
N SER A 593 6.10 -27.02 18.21
CA SER A 593 6.85 -27.78 17.18
C SER A 593 8.05 -28.57 17.71
N PRO A 594 7.85 -29.84 18.12
CA PRO A 594 8.88 -30.63 18.80
C PRO A 594 10.01 -31.13 17.93
N ILE A 595 9.87 -31.15 16.60
CA ILE A 595 10.83 -31.86 15.75
C ILE A 595 11.87 -30.88 15.20
N ASP A 596 11.46 -29.82 14.53
CA ASP A 596 12.44 -28.99 13.83
C ASP A 596 13.07 -27.89 14.67
N ARG A 597 12.39 -27.36 15.70
CA ARG A 597 13.00 -26.39 16.62
C ARG A 597 13.89 -27.08 17.63
N ALA A 598 13.53 -28.30 18.02
CA ALA A 598 14.42 -29.18 18.73
C ALA A 598 15.64 -29.56 17.91
N VAL A 599 15.46 -29.88 16.62
CA VAL A 599 16.57 -30.14 15.70
C VAL A 599 17.40 -28.89 15.50
N THR A 600 16.83 -27.69 15.36
CA THR A 600 17.60 -26.44 15.24
C THR A 600 18.35 -26.10 16.53
N VAL A 601 17.71 -26.20 17.70
CA VAL A 601 18.35 -25.96 19.00
C VAL A 601 19.40 -27.04 19.28
N LYS A 602 19.13 -28.30 18.93
CA LYS A 602 20.09 -29.40 19.00
C LYS A 602 21.23 -29.21 18.02
N LEU A 603 20.98 -28.78 16.79
CA LEU A 603 22.01 -28.47 15.80
C LEU A 603 22.87 -27.30 16.28
N LEU A 604 22.25 -26.27 16.86
CA LEU A 604 22.94 -25.17 17.54
C LEU A 604 23.82 -25.69 18.69
N LEU A 605 23.26 -26.53 19.56
CA LEU A 605 23.98 -27.15 20.68
C LEU A 605 25.13 -28.04 20.19
N ASP A 606 24.89 -28.87 19.17
CA ASP A 606 25.87 -29.77 18.56
C ASP A 606 26.99 -28.97 17.90
N GLN A 607 26.67 -27.87 17.20
CA GLN A 607 27.67 -26.97 16.60
C GLN A 607 28.46 -26.20 17.67
N LEU A 608 27.81 -25.73 18.74
CA LEU A 608 28.47 -25.07 19.87
C LEU A 608 29.38 -26.03 20.65
N GLU A 609 28.95 -27.27 20.85
CA GLU A 609 29.75 -28.38 21.39
C GLU A 609 30.93 -28.72 20.48
N LEU A 610 30.74 -28.68 19.15
CA LEU A 610 31.79 -28.90 18.17
C LEU A 610 32.83 -27.79 18.26
N ILE A 611 32.41 -26.52 18.33
CA ILE A 611 33.29 -25.37 18.56
C ILE A 611 34.05 -25.53 19.90
N LYS A 612 33.37 -25.99 20.96
CA LYS A 612 33.99 -26.22 22.27
C LYS A 612 35.03 -27.35 22.25
N LYS A 613 34.78 -28.42 21.50
CA LYS A 613 35.68 -29.59 21.35
C LYS A 613 36.82 -29.33 20.36
N ALA A 614 36.61 -28.43 19.40
CA ALA A 614 37.59 -28.08 18.41
C ALA A 614 38.70 -27.23 19.09
N SER A 615 39.79 -27.91 19.45
CA SER A 615 41.02 -27.43 20.10
C SER A 615 41.49 -26.04 19.61
N PRO A 616 42.31 -25.28 20.39
CA PRO A 616 42.85 -23.95 20.03
C PRO A 616 43.61 -23.78 18.68
N TRP A 617 43.66 -24.82 17.84
CA TRP A 617 44.40 -24.89 16.58
C TRP A 617 43.50 -24.95 15.34
N VAL A 618 42.19 -24.78 15.50
CA VAL A 618 41.24 -24.80 14.37
C VAL A 618 41.46 -23.55 13.51
N GLU A 619 41.49 -23.74 12.19
CA GLU A 619 41.66 -22.62 11.27
C GLU A 619 40.52 -21.60 11.45
N PRO A 620 40.81 -20.28 11.53
CA PRO A 620 39.81 -19.22 11.75
C PRO A 620 38.61 -19.24 10.78
N ALA A 621 38.79 -19.83 9.59
CA ALA A 621 37.73 -19.98 8.59
C ALA A 621 36.61 -20.94 9.05
N SER A 622 36.94 -22.01 9.77
CA SER A 622 35.99 -23.02 10.27
C SER A 622 35.11 -22.44 11.40
N GLU A 623 35.72 -21.70 12.33
CA GLU A 623 35.00 -21.02 13.42
C GLU A 623 34.04 -19.95 12.89
N THR A 624 34.46 -19.21 11.85
CA THR A 624 33.63 -18.20 11.19
C THR A 624 32.40 -18.81 10.51
N ALA A 625 32.55 -19.95 9.84
CA ALA A 625 31.44 -20.66 9.20
C ALA A 625 30.43 -21.17 10.24
N ALA A 626 30.90 -21.77 11.33
CA ALA A 626 30.03 -22.24 12.42
C ALA A 626 29.30 -21.09 13.13
N CYS A 627 29.98 -19.98 13.41
CA CYS A 627 29.35 -18.77 13.96
C CYS A 627 28.28 -18.19 13.02
N THR A 628 28.55 -18.16 11.72
CA THR A 628 27.60 -17.67 10.71
C THR A 628 26.35 -18.54 10.67
N GLU A 629 26.52 -19.86 10.72
CA GLU A 629 25.41 -20.81 10.76
C GLU A 629 24.60 -20.69 12.06
N ILE A 630 25.28 -20.54 13.21
CA ILE A 630 24.62 -20.28 14.49
C ILE A 630 23.78 -19.01 14.41
N LEU A 631 24.33 -17.90 13.90
CA LEU A 631 23.59 -16.65 13.74
C LEU A 631 22.39 -16.79 12.78
N ARG A 632 22.53 -17.56 11.70
CA ARG A 632 21.43 -17.88 10.78
C ARG A 632 20.31 -18.61 11.52
N LEU A 633 20.63 -19.68 12.24
CA LEU A 633 19.68 -20.47 13.03
C LEU A 633 19.03 -19.65 14.15
N PHE A 634 19.78 -18.75 14.81
CA PHE A 634 19.23 -17.81 15.78
C PHE A 634 18.28 -16.82 15.14
N LYS A 635 18.60 -16.25 13.97
CA LYS A 635 17.70 -15.35 13.24
C LYS A 635 16.42 -16.06 12.82
N GLU A 636 16.50 -17.32 12.40
CA GLU A 636 15.34 -18.15 12.07
C GLU A 636 14.48 -18.43 13.30
N LEU A 637 15.10 -18.85 14.41
CA LEU A 637 14.40 -19.06 15.68
C LEU A 637 13.77 -17.76 16.18
N GLN A 638 14.48 -16.62 16.06
CA GLN A 638 13.99 -15.31 16.44
C GLN A 638 12.78 -14.88 15.60
N ALA A 639 12.81 -15.13 14.29
CA ALA A 639 11.68 -14.83 13.40
C ALA A 639 10.44 -15.66 13.77
N ASP A 640 10.65 -16.95 14.09
CA ASP A 640 9.61 -17.89 14.51
C ASP A 640 8.94 -17.47 15.83
N ILE A 641 9.72 -17.00 16.81
CA ILE A 641 9.19 -16.58 18.11
C ILE A 641 8.71 -15.14 18.14
N LEU A 642 9.10 -14.31 17.17
CA LEU A 642 8.78 -12.87 17.16
C LEU A 642 7.27 -12.66 17.24
N VAL A 643 6.50 -13.51 16.55
CA VAL A 643 5.03 -13.56 16.62
C VAL A 643 4.56 -13.65 18.08
N PHE A 644 5.08 -14.61 18.84
CA PHE A 644 4.65 -14.88 20.21
C PHE A 644 5.23 -13.88 21.22
N ARG A 645 6.42 -13.32 20.94
CA ARG A 645 6.99 -12.23 21.72
C ARG A 645 6.08 -11.01 21.75
N THR A 646 5.41 -10.70 20.63
CA THR A 646 4.45 -9.57 20.61
C THR A 646 3.24 -9.80 21.51
N LEU A 647 2.92 -11.06 21.85
CA LEU A 647 1.84 -11.40 22.79
C LEU A 647 2.25 -11.23 24.26
N ALA A 648 3.55 -11.36 24.57
CA ALA A 648 4.07 -11.19 25.93
C ALA A 648 4.03 -9.72 26.40
N ALA A 649 4.19 -8.78 25.46
CA ALA A 649 4.19 -7.34 25.73
C ALA A 649 3.30 -6.63 24.70
N PRO A 650 1.96 -6.76 24.81
CA PRO A 650 1.04 -6.28 23.80
C PRO A 650 1.08 -4.75 23.74
N GLN A 651 1.77 -4.23 22.72
CA GLN A 651 1.63 -2.86 22.29
C GLN A 651 0.92 -2.87 20.96
N PHE A 652 -0.28 -2.31 20.92
CA PHE A 652 -0.97 -2.13 19.65
C PHE A 652 -0.19 -1.17 18.76
N LYS A 653 0.41 -1.70 17.69
CA LYS A 653 1.09 -0.89 16.66
C LYS A 653 0.24 -0.71 15.39
N GLY A 654 -1.03 -1.12 15.44
CA GLY A 654 -1.93 -1.00 14.31
C GLY A 654 -2.49 0.41 14.16
N THR A 655 -3.08 0.68 13.01
CA THR A 655 -3.69 1.99 12.71
C THR A 655 -5.19 1.87 12.47
N LEU A 656 -5.88 3.01 12.44
CA LEU A 656 -7.27 3.08 12.01
C LEU A 656 -7.24 3.40 10.52
N HIS A 657 -7.75 2.48 9.72
CA HIS A 657 -7.71 2.61 8.27
C HIS A 657 -8.79 3.58 7.76
N CYS A 658 -8.44 4.40 6.78
CA CYS A 658 -9.28 5.45 6.23
C CYS A 658 -10.53 4.91 5.54
N GLU A 659 -10.47 3.71 4.96
CA GLU A 659 -11.64 3.03 4.40
C GLU A 659 -12.65 2.69 5.49
N ALA A 660 -12.19 2.16 6.63
CA ALA A 660 -13.06 1.80 7.75
C ALA A 660 -13.73 3.04 8.34
N CYS A 661 -12.99 4.14 8.48
CA CYS A 661 -13.55 5.42 8.91
C CYS A 661 -14.63 5.93 7.95
N LEU A 662 -14.29 6.05 6.66
CA LEU A 662 -15.24 6.55 5.66
C LEU A 662 -16.49 5.67 5.59
N ALA A 663 -16.32 4.35 5.57
CA ALA A 663 -17.44 3.40 5.57
C ALA A 663 -18.34 3.57 6.80
N SER A 664 -17.74 3.73 7.99
CA SER A 664 -18.51 3.92 9.22
C SER A 664 -19.35 5.20 9.20
N PHE A 665 -18.84 6.29 8.62
CA PHE A 665 -19.61 7.53 8.48
C PHE A 665 -20.66 7.48 7.37
N MET A 666 -20.70 6.42 6.57
CA MET A 666 -21.74 6.20 5.56
C MET A 666 -22.82 5.22 6.03
N CYS A 667 -22.67 4.66 7.23
CA CYS A 667 -23.65 3.75 7.81
C CYS A 667 -24.75 4.55 8.53
N PRO A 668 -26.03 4.41 8.15
CA PRO A 668 -27.15 5.08 8.82
C PRO A 668 -27.30 4.71 10.30
N ASP A 669 -26.86 3.52 10.69
CA ASP A 669 -27.02 2.97 12.04
C ASP A 669 -26.02 3.54 13.05
N VAL A 670 -25.03 4.32 12.59
CA VAL A 670 -24.06 4.99 13.45
C VAL A 670 -24.69 6.25 14.05
N GLN A 671 -25.43 6.10 15.15
CA GLN A 671 -26.14 7.18 15.85
C GLN A 671 -25.31 7.87 16.94
N ASN A 672 -24.00 8.02 16.77
CA ASN A 672 -23.17 8.67 17.78
C ASN A 672 -23.21 10.21 17.63
N SER A 673 -23.65 10.91 18.69
CA SER A 673 -23.80 12.38 18.70
C SER A 673 -22.49 13.12 18.39
N LYS A 674 -21.33 12.55 18.74
CA LYS A 674 -20.01 13.13 18.49
C LYS A 674 -19.61 13.10 17.00
N VAL A 675 -20.10 12.12 16.24
CA VAL A 675 -19.79 11.97 14.81
C VAL A 675 -20.92 12.46 13.90
N LYS A 676 -22.08 12.82 14.47
CA LYS A 676 -23.25 13.36 13.75
C LYS A 676 -22.90 14.50 12.79
N PRO A 677 -22.05 15.49 13.13
CA PRO A 677 -21.74 16.54 12.17
C PRO A 677 -20.85 16.03 11.00
N ILE A 678 -20.08 14.94 11.19
CA ILE A 678 -19.27 14.33 10.12
C ILE A 678 -20.21 13.66 9.14
N TRP A 679 -21.14 12.87 9.68
CA TRP A 679 -22.19 12.20 8.93
C TRP A 679 -23.04 13.18 8.12
N GLN A 680 -23.46 14.30 8.73
CA GLN A 680 -24.17 15.37 8.02
C GLN A 680 -23.33 15.97 6.89
N GLY A 681 -22.03 16.20 7.11
CA GLY A 681 -21.11 16.69 6.09
C GLY A 681 -20.90 15.73 4.91
N LEU A 682 -21.11 14.43 5.15
CA LEU A 682 -21.06 13.35 4.15
C LEU A 682 -22.44 12.99 3.56
N ALA A 683 -23.51 13.69 3.93
CA ALA A 683 -24.82 13.45 3.37
C ALA A 683 -24.80 13.59 1.83
N GLY A 684 -25.22 12.53 1.13
CA GLY A 684 -25.28 12.45 -0.33
C GLY A 684 -24.01 11.94 -1.02
N PHE A 685 -22.92 11.67 -0.28
CA PHE A 685 -21.79 10.91 -0.84
C PHE A 685 -22.22 9.45 -1.06
N ARG A 686 -21.71 8.84 -2.13
CA ARG A 686 -21.97 7.42 -2.42
C ARG A 686 -21.03 6.52 -1.63
N SER A 687 -21.43 5.28 -1.41
CA SER A 687 -20.65 4.22 -0.74
C SER A 687 -19.56 3.59 -1.62
N ASN A 688 -19.25 4.21 -2.76
CA ASN A 688 -18.18 3.80 -3.66
C ASN A 688 -16.87 4.40 -3.14
N ILE A 689 -16.02 3.57 -2.51
CA ILE A 689 -14.75 4.03 -1.92
C ILE A 689 -13.61 3.71 -2.88
N GLY A 690 -13.02 4.75 -3.46
CA GLY A 690 -11.75 4.65 -4.16
C GLY A 690 -10.60 4.71 -3.16
N VAL A 691 -9.60 3.87 -3.33
CA VAL A 691 -8.44 3.77 -2.45
C VAL A 691 -7.15 3.90 -3.27
N SER A 692 -6.12 4.48 -2.65
CA SER A 692 -4.81 4.68 -3.29
C SER A 692 -4.00 3.39 -3.42
N LYS A 693 -4.31 2.39 -2.60
CA LYS A 693 -3.85 0.99 -2.67
C LYS A 693 -5.08 0.07 -2.76
N LEU A 694 -4.91 -1.26 -2.82
CA LEU A 694 -6.07 -2.14 -2.57
C LEU A 694 -6.52 -2.04 -1.11
N CYS A 695 -7.81 -2.30 -0.87
CA CYS A 695 -8.39 -2.28 0.48
C CYS A 695 -7.82 -3.43 1.33
N CYS A 696 -7.64 -3.26 2.64
CA CYS A 696 -7.28 -4.41 3.47
C CYS A 696 -8.49 -5.36 3.69
N PRO A 697 -8.26 -6.67 3.98
CA PRO A 697 -9.35 -7.63 4.20
C PRO A 697 -10.32 -7.20 5.29
N VAL A 698 -9.79 -6.57 6.35
CA VAL A 698 -10.57 -6.02 7.46
C VAL A 698 -11.53 -4.95 6.98
N CYS A 699 -11.03 -3.95 6.24
CA CYS A 699 -11.86 -2.88 5.71
C CYS A 699 -12.90 -3.40 4.71
N LEU A 700 -12.54 -4.36 3.85
CA LEU A 700 -13.47 -4.98 2.91
C LEU A 700 -14.62 -5.72 3.63
N LYS A 701 -14.29 -6.50 4.67
CA LYS A 701 -15.30 -7.20 5.47
C LYS A 701 -16.21 -6.22 6.19
N LEU A 702 -15.63 -5.18 6.80
CA LEU A 702 -16.40 -4.12 7.47
C LEU A 702 -17.35 -3.41 6.49
N LEU A 703 -16.84 -3.03 5.31
CA LEU A 703 -17.64 -2.44 4.23
C LEU A 703 -18.84 -3.32 3.88
N THR A 704 -18.64 -4.63 3.77
CA THR A 704 -19.70 -5.60 3.45
C THR A 704 -20.75 -5.67 4.56
N LEU A 705 -20.35 -5.57 5.83
CA LEU A 705 -21.27 -5.56 6.98
C LEU A 705 -22.06 -4.25 7.08
N LEU A 706 -21.40 -3.12 6.87
CA LEU A 706 -22.04 -1.79 6.96
C LEU A 706 -22.93 -1.49 5.75
N ASN A 707 -22.51 -1.92 4.56
CA ASN A 707 -23.25 -1.70 3.33
C ASN A 707 -22.86 -2.74 2.27
N PRO A 708 -23.66 -3.80 2.08
CA PRO A 708 -23.41 -4.83 1.06
C PRO A 708 -23.32 -4.29 -0.38
N SER A 709 -23.84 -3.09 -0.65
CA SER A 709 -23.78 -2.42 -1.95
C SER A 709 -22.55 -1.52 -2.10
N ALA A 710 -21.73 -1.36 -1.05
CA ALA A 710 -20.46 -0.66 -1.16
C ALA A 710 -19.52 -1.43 -2.09
N ILE A 711 -18.80 -0.69 -2.92
CA ILE A 711 -17.90 -1.26 -3.91
C ILE A 711 -16.52 -0.62 -3.72
N VAL A 712 -15.51 -1.49 -3.67
CA VAL A 712 -14.09 -1.15 -3.70
C VAL A 712 -13.40 -1.95 -4.79
N LYS A 713 -12.25 -1.46 -5.28
CA LYS A 713 -11.50 -2.08 -6.39
C LYS A 713 -11.10 -3.54 -6.11
N GLY A 714 -10.89 -3.89 -4.86
CA GLY A 714 -10.34 -5.19 -4.47
C GLY A 714 -9.80 -5.14 -3.05
N SER A 715 -9.31 -6.29 -2.59
CA SER A 715 -8.56 -6.37 -1.35
C SER A 715 -7.21 -7.07 -1.52
N HIS A 716 -6.18 -6.62 -0.79
CA HIS A 716 -4.93 -7.36 -0.67
C HIS A 716 -5.09 -8.56 0.27
N ASN A 717 -4.15 -9.50 0.27
CA ASN A 717 -4.24 -10.76 1.03
C ASN A 717 -3.61 -10.68 2.43
N THR A 718 -3.17 -9.49 2.82
CA THR A 718 -2.39 -9.25 4.05
C THR A 718 -3.30 -8.61 5.07
N ILE A 719 -3.45 -9.16 6.28
CA ILE A 719 -4.13 -8.46 7.38
C ILE A 719 -3.09 -7.70 8.19
N THR A 720 -3.07 -6.38 8.10
CA THR A 720 -2.28 -5.57 9.02
C THR A 720 -3.01 -5.40 10.35
N ALA A 721 -2.25 -5.22 11.44
CA ALA A 721 -2.83 -4.86 12.73
C ALA A 721 -3.63 -3.56 12.54
N CYS A 722 -4.91 -3.56 12.92
CA CYS A 722 -5.76 -2.38 12.76
C CYS A 722 -6.87 -2.34 13.81
N SER A 723 -7.38 -1.13 14.05
CA SER A 723 -8.48 -0.90 14.98
C SER A 723 -9.75 -0.62 14.18
N LEU A 724 -10.89 -0.93 14.78
CA LEU A 724 -12.18 -0.45 14.29
C LEU A 724 -12.47 0.95 14.83
N PRO A 725 -13.29 1.75 14.11
CA PRO A 725 -13.79 3.01 14.63
C PRO A 725 -14.59 2.79 15.93
N PRO A 726 -14.29 3.53 17.02
CA PRO A 726 -14.92 3.31 18.33
C PRO A 726 -16.42 3.67 18.39
N TRP A 727 -16.95 4.29 17.35
CA TRP A 727 -18.37 4.63 17.22
C TRP A 727 -19.17 3.63 16.38
N LEU A 728 -18.57 2.49 16.00
CA LEU A 728 -19.33 1.43 15.33
C LEU A 728 -20.36 0.81 16.28
N PRO A 729 -21.54 0.38 15.78
CA PRO A 729 -22.49 -0.38 16.58
C PRO A 729 -21.85 -1.66 17.10
N ALA A 730 -22.12 -2.03 18.36
CA ALA A 730 -21.51 -3.18 19.02
C ALA A 730 -21.68 -4.48 18.20
N HIS A 731 -22.88 -4.75 17.69
CA HIS A 731 -23.15 -5.95 16.89
C HIS A 731 -22.31 -6.06 15.60
N ILE A 732 -21.88 -4.93 15.01
CA ILE A 732 -20.96 -4.93 13.85
C ILE A 732 -19.55 -5.29 14.30
N VAL A 733 -19.09 -4.74 15.43
CA VAL A 733 -17.79 -5.08 16.03
C VAL A 733 -17.75 -6.57 16.41
N ASP A 734 -18.83 -7.09 16.97
CA ASP A 734 -18.94 -8.51 17.35
C ASP A 734 -18.92 -9.41 16.11
N SER A 735 -19.64 -9.04 15.04
CA SER A 735 -19.59 -9.75 13.76
C SER A 735 -18.18 -9.73 13.12
N MET A 736 -17.43 -8.63 13.31
CA MET A 736 -16.04 -8.53 12.88
C MET A 736 -15.13 -9.44 13.73
N ASN A 737 -15.31 -9.46 15.05
CA ASN A 737 -14.60 -10.36 15.95
C ASN A 737 -14.86 -11.81 15.58
N GLU A 738 -16.12 -12.24 15.45
CA GLU A 738 -16.47 -13.60 15.08
C GLU A 738 -15.76 -14.04 13.79
N TYR A 739 -15.82 -13.21 12.74
CA TYR A 739 -15.23 -13.53 11.44
C TYR A 739 -13.68 -13.64 11.47
N PHE A 740 -13.00 -12.70 12.15
CA PHE A 740 -11.54 -12.72 12.20
C PHE A 740 -10.99 -13.65 13.30
N ALA A 741 -11.73 -13.87 14.38
CA ALA A 741 -11.41 -14.86 15.41
C ALA A 741 -11.48 -16.28 14.83
N ALA A 742 -12.49 -16.60 14.04
CA ALA A 742 -12.57 -17.89 13.34
C ALA A 742 -11.36 -18.11 12.42
N GLN A 743 -10.89 -17.07 11.73
CA GLN A 743 -9.69 -17.15 10.89
C GLN A 743 -8.41 -17.27 11.71
N LEU A 744 -8.31 -16.55 12.82
CA LEU A 744 -7.19 -16.68 13.76
C LEU A 744 -7.15 -18.08 14.37
N LYS A 745 -8.30 -18.67 14.67
CA LYS A 745 -8.41 -20.03 15.16
C LYS A 745 -7.96 -21.05 14.13
N GLU A 746 -8.47 -20.97 12.90
CA GLU A 746 -8.03 -21.84 11.81
C GLU A 746 -6.51 -21.74 11.59
N ALA A 747 -5.99 -20.52 11.66
CA ALA A 747 -4.58 -20.22 11.63
C ALA A 747 -3.82 -20.94 12.77
N LEU A 748 -4.23 -20.77 14.02
CA LEU A 748 -3.56 -21.41 15.16
C LEU A 748 -3.65 -22.95 15.07
N ASP A 749 -4.79 -23.50 14.69
CA ASP A 749 -4.97 -24.94 14.47
C ASP A 749 -4.00 -25.49 13.42
N GLN A 750 -3.78 -24.75 12.32
CA GLN A 750 -2.79 -25.13 11.29
C GLN A 750 -1.36 -25.12 11.83
N ILE A 751 -0.95 -24.10 12.58
CA ILE A 751 0.37 -24.07 13.25
C ILE A 751 0.51 -25.23 14.24
N MET A 752 -0.55 -25.58 14.97
CA MET A 752 -0.53 -26.67 15.95
C MET A 752 -0.43 -28.05 15.29
N GLN A 753 -1.08 -28.26 14.14
CA GLN A 753 -1.07 -29.53 13.41
C GLN A 753 0.17 -29.71 12.53
N ASP A 754 0.58 -28.63 11.85
CA ASP A 754 1.74 -28.59 10.96
C ASP A 754 2.52 -27.30 11.25
N PRO A 755 3.48 -27.35 12.17
CA PRO A 755 4.24 -26.15 12.51
C PRO A 755 5.13 -25.63 11.38
N ASP A 756 5.41 -26.45 10.36
CA ASP A 756 6.17 -26.02 9.18
C ASP A 756 5.32 -25.23 8.19
N SER A 757 4.00 -25.41 8.23
CA SER A 757 3.05 -24.64 7.40
C SER A 757 3.17 -23.11 7.62
N GLY A 758 3.63 -22.69 8.80
CA GLY A 758 3.86 -21.29 9.17
C GLY A 758 5.22 -20.71 8.76
N ARG A 759 6.20 -21.54 8.37
CA ARG A 759 7.58 -21.10 8.10
C ARG A 759 7.77 -20.37 6.77
N GLY A 760 6.82 -20.52 5.85
CA GLY A 760 6.79 -19.73 4.64
C GLY A 760 6.00 -18.44 4.84
N ARG A 761 6.61 -17.35 5.31
CA ARG A 761 6.02 -16.01 5.06
C ARG A 761 6.02 -15.78 3.56
N THR A 762 4.93 -16.14 2.87
CA THR A 762 4.74 -15.60 1.52
C THR A 762 4.52 -14.11 1.66
N LYS A 763 5.51 -13.36 1.20
CA LYS A 763 5.45 -11.90 1.04
C LYS A 763 4.15 -11.55 0.31
N SER A 764 3.33 -10.70 0.93
CA SER A 764 2.08 -10.07 0.44
C SER A 764 1.86 -10.24 -1.08
N THR A 765 0.98 -11.17 -1.48
CA THR A 765 0.74 -11.54 -2.91
C THR A 765 -0.53 -10.91 -3.50
N GLY A 766 -1.11 -9.94 -2.80
CA GLY A 766 -2.55 -9.66 -2.89
C GLY A 766 -3.02 -8.52 -3.79
N SER A 767 -2.17 -7.57 -4.19
CA SER A 767 -2.64 -6.38 -4.92
C SER A 767 -2.81 -6.54 -6.45
N HIS A 768 -3.00 -7.78 -6.92
CA HIS A 768 -2.82 -8.19 -8.32
C HIS A 768 -3.94 -7.81 -9.30
N ARG A 769 -4.64 -6.69 -9.09
CA ARG A 769 -5.43 -6.05 -10.13
C ARG A 769 -5.10 -4.57 -10.20
N LEU A 770 -3.97 -4.25 -10.83
CA LEU A 770 -3.94 -3.05 -11.68
C LEU A 770 -4.97 -3.33 -12.78
N SER A 771 -6.17 -2.77 -12.64
CA SER A 771 -7.35 -3.10 -13.45
C SER A 771 -6.97 -3.25 -14.92
N GLN A 772 -7.29 -4.40 -15.52
CA GLN A 772 -7.08 -4.63 -16.96
C GLN A 772 -7.92 -3.66 -17.83
N ASP A 773 -8.81 -2.92 -17.20
CA ASP A 773 -9.80 -2.02 -17.77
C ASP A 773 -9.25 -0.71 -18.37
N SER A 774 -7.94 -0.58 -18.59
CA SER A 774 -7.37 0.54 -19.33
C SER A 774 -7.84 0.56 -20.80
N ALA A 775 -8.38 -0.56 -21.28
CA ALA A 775 -8.87 -0.73 -22.66
C ALA A 775 -10.25 -0.09 -22.94
N ASP A 776 -10.98 0.38 -21.93
CA ASP A 776 -12.42 0.66 -22.10
C ASP A 776 -12.75 2.14 -22.36
N GLY A 777 -11.75 2.95 -22.69
CA GLY A 777 -11.88 4.42 -22.81
C GLY A 777 -11.78 5.01 -24.22
N ALA A 778 -11.80 4.21 -25.29
CA ALA A 778 -11.33 4.57 -26.63
C ALA A 778 -12.09 5.67 -27.42
N GLY A 779 -12.95 6.47 -26.80
CA GLY A 779 -13.80 7.44 -27.51
C GLY A 779 -13.43 8.93 -27.40
N GLY A 780 -12.45 9.30 -26.57
CA GLY A 780 -12.11 10.71 -26.32
C GLY A 780 -10.73 11.09 -26.86
N PHE A 781 -10.68 12.02 -27.82
CA PHE A 781 -9.43 12.67 -28.24
C PHE A 781 -8.83 13.39 -27.02
N LEU A 782 -7.69 12.91 -26.52
CA LEU A 782 -6.90 13.66 -25.56
C LEU A 782 -6.07 14.71 -26.32
N PRO A 783 -5.91 15.95 -25.79
CA PRO A 783 -4.94 16.88 -26.33
C PRO A 783 -3.56 16.23 -26.25
N ALA A 784 -2.96 16.00 -27.42
CA ALA A 784 -1.65 15.37 -27.49
C ALA A 784 -0.59 16.30 -26.89
N PHE A 785 0.52 15.74 -26.39
CA PHE A 785 1.70 16.48 -25.94
C PHE A 785 2.42 17.24 -27.09
N THR A 786 1.73 17.47 -28.21
CA THR A 786 2.27 17.92 -29.50
C THR A 786 2.85 19.32 -29.51
N ASN A 787 2.62 20.12 -28.47
CA ASN A 787 3.12 21.49 -28.31
C ASN A 787 3.81 21.71 -26.96
N ILE A 788 4.51 20.72 -26.39
CA ILE A 788 5.67 21.12 -25.57
C ILE A 788 6.55 21.92 -26.51
N GLN A 789 6.81 23.20 -26.19
CA GLN A 789 7.67 24.06 -27.02
C GLN A 789 8.89 23.22 -27.43
N TYR A 790 9.09 23.05 -28.73
CA TYR A 790 10.16 22.21 -29.28
C TYR A 790 11.51 22.48 -28.60
N ASN A 791 11.73 23.73 -28.18
CA ASN A 791 12.87 24.19 -27.37
C ASN A 791 12.97 23.50 -25.99
N ALA A 792 11.87 23.35 -25.26
CA ALA A 792 11.86 22.62 -24.00
C ALA A 792 12.18 21.14 -24.23
N VAL A 793 11.67 20.50 -25.30
CA VAL A 793 12.08 19.12 -25.64
C VAL A 793 13.58 19.05 -25.96
N ILE A 794 14.12 20.01 -26.71
CA ILE A 794 15.57 20.11 -26.99
C ILE A 794 16.38 20.23 -25.69
N ASP A 795 16.00 21.13 -24.80
CA ASP A 795 16.73 21.36 -23.56
C ASP A 795 16.58 20.18 -22.60
N ILE A 796 15.43 19.48 -22.61
CA ILE A 796 15.26 18.20 -21.92
C ILE A 796 16.16 17.15 -22.54
N GLY A 797 16.22 17.00 -23.86
CA GLY A 797 17.09 16.02 -24.53
C GLY A 797 18.56 16.26 -24.19
N ARG A 798 19.00 17.53 -24.12
CA ARG A 798 20.32 17.90 -23.61
C ARG A 798 20.48 17.54 -22.13
N THR A 799 19.49 17.86 -21.30
CA THR A 799 19.51 17.57 -19.86
C THR A 799 19.57 16.06 -19.62
N ILE A 800 18.76 15.26 -20.30
CA ILE A 800 18.77 13.79 -20.23
C ILE A 800 20.13 13.27 -20.71
N ASN A 801 20.68 13.80 -21.81
CA ASN A 801 22.01 13.40 -22.26
C ASN A 801 23.09 13.73 -21.22
N ILE A 802 23.00 14.89 -20.55
CA ILE A 802 23.92 15.26 -19.46
C ILE A 802 23.73 14.30 -18.27
N ILE A 803 22.49 14.00 -17.89
CA ILE A 803 22.13 13.09 -16.80
C ILE A 803 22.58 11.66 -17.11
N THR A 804 22.54 11.22 -18.37
CA THR A 804 22.86 9.84 -18.77
C THR A 804 24.36 9.65 -18.99
N LYS A 805 25.11 10.71 -19.33
CA LYS A 805 26.57 10.67 -19.48
C LYS A 805 27.32 10.80 -18.15
N LYS A 806 26.72 11.48 -17.17
CA LYS A 806 27.20 11.50 -15.78
C LYS A 806 26.78 10.21 -15.09
#